data_AF-A0A7X6XPG3-F1
#
_entry.id   AF-A0A7X6XPG3-F1
#
_cell.length_a   1.000
_cell.length_b   1.000
_cell.length_c   1.000
_cell.angle_alpha   90.00
_cell.angle_beta   90.00
_cell.angle_gamma   90.00
#
_symmetry.space_group_name_H-M   'P 1'
#
loop_
_entity.id
_entity.type
_entity.pdbx_description
1 polymer ?
#
loop_
_entity_poly.entity_id
_entity_poly.type
_entity_poly.pdbx_seq_one_letter_code
_entity_poly.pdbx_strand_id
1 'polypeptide(L)'
;MKPHLATLIAIFCCLGGAAAGAPAPITDDFSRYRAGSDATEAWETGSFGWEVRDGRFESDGIGRAFALPTAAPHGRRLVVEATVIPRRSASSKEWKIAGLAIMRDERNYWHLAFVESPEPNGARHFVELQEMLDGNWLANTGGDSRLENTLNVGSDFQWEYDRPYRLRLEITQEGIEGTVSELDGTQRTRLGFAFGARAVTSGRPALTTGNLATAFDDFAVTYHEEAPPPPKPVRPAYVGPGAGPVRGKMTGFFHVERIDGRWWMIDPNGDAYYVVGTDHVNYYAHWCEKLGYAPYSRNVQAKFGSEERWAASAAERLKAWGFNSLGAGCGASVRYRGLAYTEFLSLGTGFVGVSDIAPREHWTGFPDVFHPRFAAYCEWTARRMCAPLRDDPWLLGYFLDNELEWYGKNGSETGLVDETFKKPADHPAKRALVRFLQRRYGTITRLNRAWGTQLPGFSALLQSRRPIVTQTAAGQRDRRDFVRLIAERYFAITTAAIRKADPNHLILGCRFAGNAPGIWDIAGKYLDIVSVNYYGRVDLERGLSPDMPAAMARYHAQSRRPLMITEWSFPALDAGLPCQHGAGQRVATQTEKARCYAIYQRALFSMPFMVGSDYFMWVDEPALGISSTFPEDSNYGLVDVNDDAWPELTQTATRVNRLALQLHAGQTAELSGEIRPAGEHAVLRVRNRGKVAARCPVRFWVQGKEGTAWVSVDPGGHQDVPLRLDGPSFVAAVIDPEDSILETEETDNQVERALFGRARGGPSMVVINPSAEALRDVPLALPLGRRGVNWRVVDAAGHPVPAQIDLLPGGAELALRLPMLPARSLVTLRLQPGAAPLSQREVTGDRSFVIDGPLRLEHDAGSGNLLDRVLLGDLLLGRYALLIHQLRQQPLWVPPDRVEQVETHTGPVRTVVLLTAGLEAPETSPAKTAVDAQGSYASQEQRAARYRARVRLNCYAGERWFGARFLGVQNTDSRTWRCQAYFHYPASAIGGRAEDDQPAGGSDTPWWQDEGVGACYGAVVDTTRLTVHFWKDTPDGAAQHPDIWRELRRDLQPGARVEAGADDAEVLLFGAYTTPETPGGEALARLRALARVRAEWHGRR
;
A
#
# COMPACT_ATOMS: atom_id res chain seq x y z
N MET A 1 -55.64 32.96 -11.60
CA MET A 1 -55.87 34.43 -11.46
C MET A 1 -54.66 34.99 -10.74
N LYS A 2 -53.88 35.98 -11.19
CA LYS A 2 -53.72 36.79 -12.41
C LYS A 2 -52.20 37.10 -12.49
N PRO A 3 -51.66 37.40 -13.68
CA PRO A 3 -50.22 37.59 -13.91
C PRO A 3 -49.83 39.09 -13.82
N HIS A 4 -48.82 39.41 -13.01
CA HIS A 4 -48.09 40.70 -13.08
C HIS A 4 -46.65 40.49 -12.61
N LEU A 5 -45.82 39.85 -13.43
CA LEU A 5 -44.36 39.86 -13.24
C LEU A 5 -43.61 39.62 -14.56
N ALA A 6 -44.09 40.23 -15.65
CA ALA A 6 -43.48 40.12 -16.98
C ALA A 6 -43.05 41.47 -17.58
N THR A 7 -42.99 42.55 -16.77
CA THR A 7 -42.73 43.92 -17.27
C THR A 7 -41.69 44.69 -16.47
N LEU A 8 -40.79 44.01 -15.74
CA LEU A 8 -39.69 44.67 -15.04
C LEU A 8 -38.28 44.15 -15.39
N ILE A 9 -38.17 43.26 -16.39
CA ILE A 9 -36.88 42.75 -16.89
C ILE A 9 -36.49 43.35 -18.26
N ALA A 10 -37.36 44.18 -18.86
CA ALA A 10 -37.11 44.77 -20.19
C ALA A 10 -36.68 46.26 -20.18
N ILE A 11 -36.47 46.88 -19.01
CA ILE A 11 -36.03 48.31 -18.90
C ILE A 11 -34.69 48.44 -18.11
N PHE A 12 -33.87 47.39 -18.07
CA PHE A 12 -32.47 47.50 -17.63
C PHE A 12 -31.44 47.02 -18.67
N CYS A 13 -31.88 46.76 -19.91
CA CYS A 13 -30.98 46.35 -21.02
C CYS A 13 -30.68 47.46 -22.05
N CYS A 14 -31.10 48.73 -21.82
CA CYS A 14 -30.86 49.80 -22.81
C CYS A 14 -30.40 51.15 -22.22
N LEU A 15 -29.90 51.21 -20.99
CA LEU A 15 -29.27 52.41 -20.44
C LEU A 15 -27.99 52.03 -19.70
N GLY A 16 -26.86 52.19 -20.37
CA GLY A 16 -25.55 51.87 -19.81
C GLY A 16 -24.42 51.70 -20.82
N GLY A 17 -24.57 52.16 -22.07
CA GLY A 17 -23.42 52.40 -22.96
C GLY A 17 -22.68 53.66 -22.55
N ALA A 18 -22.19 53.72 -21.31
CA ALA A 18 -21.11 54.61 -20.96
C ALA A 18 -19.83 53.89 -21.42
N ALA A 19 -19.02 54.54 -22.24
CA ALA A 19 -17.64 54.11 -22.46
C ALA A 19 -17.02 53.80 -21.09
N ALA A 20 -16.69 52.54 -20.85
CA ALA A 20 -15.89 52.17 -19.69
C ALA A 20 -14.59 52.97 -19.82
N GLY A 21 -14.41 53.98 -18.95
CA GLY A 21 -13.14 54.68 -18.86
C GLY A 21 -12.04 53.65 -18.63
N ALA A 22 -10.87 53.85 -19.24
CA ALA A 22 -9.73 52.98 -18.99
C ALA A 22 -9.54 52.81 -17.46
N PRO A 23 -9.33 51.58 -16.96
CA PRO A 23 -9.18 51.36 -15.54
C PRO A 23 -8.00 52.18 -15.01
N ALA A 24 -8.11 52.58 -13.74
CA ALA A 24 -7.09 53.40 -13.11
C ALA A 24 -5.72 52.71 -13.20
N PRO A 25 -4.63 53.47 -13.45
CA PRO A 25 -3.29 52.90 -13.44
C PRO A 25 -3.00 52.25 -12.08
N ILE A 26 -2.33 51.11 -12.11
CA ILE A 26 -1.93 50.38 -10.90
C ILE A 26 -0.45 50.66 -10.69
N THR A 27 -0.09 51.19 -9.52
CA THR A 27 1.31 51.46 -9.15
C THR A 27 1.62 50.89 -7.78
N ASP A 28 2.82 50.36 -7.60
CA ASP A 28 3.29 49.86 -6.32
C ASP A 28 4.82 49.99 -6.22
N ASP A 29 5.29 50.74 -5.22
CA ASP A 29 6.71 50.88 -4.87
C ASP A 29 7.10 49.95 -3.71
N PHE A 30 6.18 49.10 -3.26
CA PHE A 30 6.32 48.13 -2.18
C PHE A 30 6.74 48.69 -0.80
N SER A 31 6.89 50.00 -0.65
CA SER A 31 7.33 50.65 0.59
C SER A 31 6.29 50.59 1.71
N ARG A 32 5.00 50.45 1.34
CA ARG A 32 3.87 50.39 2.27
C ARG A 32 3.74 49.07 3.03
N TYR A 33 4.33 47.99 2.52
CA TYR A 33 4.18 46.68 3.12
C TYR A 33 5.14 46.49 4.30
N ARG A 34 4.75 45.65 5.25
CA ARG A 34 5.64 45.26 6.35
C ARG A 34 6.80 44.41 5.80
N ALA A 35 8.02 44.70 6.25
CA ALA A 35 9.18 43.86 5.98
C ALA A 35 8.94 42.39 6.41
N GLY A 36 9.24 41.45 5.51
CA GLY A 36 9.00 40.02 5.65
C GLY A 36 7.56 39.57 5.33
N SER A 37 6.67 40.46 4.90
CA SER A 37 5.34 40.08 4.40
C SER A 37 5.41 39.61 2.96
N ASP A 38 4.49 38.73 2.55
CA ASP A 38 4.35 38.25 1.17
C ASP A 38 3.50 39.19 0.27
N ALA A 39 3.22 40.42 0.74
CA ALA A 39 2.39 41.45 0.11
C ALA A 39 0.96 40.99 -0.28
N THR A 40 0.44 39.93 0.34
CA THR A 40 -0.82 39.30 -0.08
C THR A 40 -2.09 40.09 0.19
N GLU A 41 -1.97 41.27 0.79
CA GLU A 41 -3.06 42.25 0.87
C GLU A 41 -3.37 42.94 -0.47
N ALA A 42 -2.45 42.86 -1.45
CA ALA A 42 -2.66 43.41 -2.79
C ALA A 42 -2.02 42.59 -3.93
N TRP A 43 -1.31 41.51 -3.62
CA TRP A 43 -0.64 40.65 -4.59
C TRP A 43 -1.00 39.16 -4.42
N GLU A 44 -1.18 38.46 -5.53
CA GLU A 44 -1.34 37.01 -5.61
C GLU A 44 -0.01 36.39 -6.01
N THR A 45 0.56 35.52 -5.16
CA THR A 45 1.86 34.87 -5.42
C THR A 45 1.67 33.40 -5.80
N GLY A 46 2.18 33.03 -6.99
CA GLY A 46 2.07 31.69 -7.57
C GLY A 46 3.01 30.65 -6.94
N SER A 47 4.06 31.10 -6.24
CA SER A 47 4.96 30.26 -5.45
C SER A 47 5.14 30.79 -4.03
N PHE A 48 5.65 29.95 -3.14
CA PHE A 48 6.25 30.41 -1.90
C PHE A 48 7.62 31.05 -2.20
N GLY A 49 8.09 31.97 -1.37
CA GLY A 49 9.40 32.62 -1.55
C GLY A 49 9.36 34.10 -1.90
N TRP A 50 8.17 34.68 -2.00
CA TRP A 50 7.96 36.12 -2.16
C TRP A 50 7.89 36.82 -0.81
N GLU A 51 8.65 37.89 -0.64
CA GLU A 51 8.57 38.73 0.54
C GLU A 51 9.07 40.16 0.29
N VAL A 52 8.58 41.11 1.08
CA VAL A 52 9.05 42.49 1.03
C VAL A 52 10.29 42.66 1.90
N ARG A 53 11.41 43.08 1.30
CA ARG A 53 12.68 43.39 1.97
C ARG A 53 13.15 44.77 1.55
N ASP A 54 13.46 45.60 2.53
CA ASP A 54 13.98 46.97 2.32
C ASP A 54 13.13 47.80 1.34
N GLY A 55 11.80 47.66 1.43
CA GLY A 55 10.85 48.36 0.56
C GLY A 55 10.73 47.78 -0.85
N ARG A 56 11.33 46.63 -1.16
CA ARG A 56 11.24 45.96 -2.46
C ARG A 56 10.57 44.62 -2.34
N PHE A 57 9.89 44.19 -3.40
CA PHE A 57 9.29 42.87 -3.43
C PHE A 57 10.27 41.86 -4.01
N GLU A 58 10.77 40.95 -3.17
CA GLU A 58 11.79 39.99 -3.54
C GLU A 58 11.22 38.58 -3.67
N SER A 59 11.64 37.89 -4.73
CA SER A 59 11.46 36.44 -4.89
C SER A 59 12.79 35.75 -4.61
N ASP A 60 12.78 34.67 -3.81
CA ASP A 60 13.95 33.80 -3.64
C ASP A 60 14.34 33.04 -4.92
N GLY A 61 13.48 33.10 -5.94
CA GLY A 61 13.76 32.62 -7.28
C GLY A 61 13.68 31.11 -7.44
N ILE A 62 13.23 30.33 -6.45
CA ILE A 62 13.22 28.87 -6.57
C ILE A 62 12.06 28.42 -7.48
N GLY A 63 12.38 27.78 -8.61
CA GLY A 63 11.39 27.34 -9.60
C GLY A 63 10.67 28.50 -10.30
N ARG A 64 9.84 28.19 -11.31
CA ARG A 64 9.05 29.21 -12.02
C ARG A 64 7.93 29.75 -11.11
N ALA A 65 7.81 31.06 -11.05
CA ALA A 65 6.84 31.76 -10.22
C ALA A 65 6.34 33.03 -10.89
N PHE A 66 5.14 33.43 -10.47
CA PHE A 66 4.50 34.69 -10.86
C PHE A 66 3.96 35.41 -9.63
N ALA A 67 3.95 36.74 -9.67
CA ALA A 67 3.21 37.55 -8.71
C ALA A 67 2.33 38.56 -9.47
N LEU A 68 1.03 38.56 -9.18
CA LEU A 68 0.04 39.37 -9.89
C LEU A 68 -0.64 40.35 -8.94
N PRO A 69 -0.87 41.62 -9.30
CA PRO A 69 -1.67 42.50 -8.47
C PRO A 69 -3.12 41.99 -8.43
N THR A 70 -3.68 41.83 -7.23
CA THR A 70 -5.02 41.27 -7.01
C THR A 70 -6.11 42.08 -7.72
N ALA A 71 -5.94 43.41 -7.78
CA ALA A 71 -6.91 44.31 -8.42
C ALA A 71 -6.76 44.42 -9.94
N ALA A 72 -5.72 43.82 -10.55
CA ALA A 72 -5.43 44.00 -11.97
C ALA A 72 -6.43 43.24 -12.87
N PRO A 73 -7.23 43.95 -13.71
CA PRO A 73 -8.08 43.29 -14.70
C PRO A 73 -7.24 42.68 -15.83
N HIS A 74 -7.88 41.83 -16.64
CA HIS A 74 -7.29 41.43 -17.91
C HIS A 74 -7.32 42.62 -18.87
N GLY A 75 -6.25 42.84 -19.62
CA GLY A 75 -6.24 43.81 -20.71
C GLY A 75 -5.75 43.20 -22.01
N ARG A 76 -6.28 43.70 -23.12
CA ARG A 76 -5.79 43.42 -24.47
C ARG A 76 -4.99 44.56 -25.06
N ARG A 77 -5.02 45.73 -24.41
CA ARG A 77 -4.11 46.84 -24.68
C ARG A 77 -3.65 47.44 -23.36
N LEU A 78 -2.42 47.11 -22.95
CA LEU A 78 -1.84 47.57 -21.70
C LEU A 78 -0.31 47.66 -21.79
N VAL A 79 0.26 48.47 -20.91
CA VAL A 79 1.70 48.60 -20.68
C VAL A 79 1.98 48.23 -19.24
N VAL A 80 2.90 47.30 -19.00
CA VAL A 80 3.42 46.96 -17.68
C VAL A 80 4.90 47.33 -17.60
N GLU A 81 5.28 47.92 -16.48
CA GLU A 81 6.66 48.34 -16.21
C GLU A 81 7.05 48.01 -14.78
N ALA A 82 8.34 47.73 -14.55
CA ALA A 82 8.91 47.65 -13.21
C ALA A 82 10.43 47.86 -13.27
N THR A 83 10.99 48.28 -12.15
CA THR A 83 12.42 48.15 -11.88
C THR A 83 12.70 46.70 -11.46
N VAL A 84 13.61 46.03 -12.15
CA VAL A 84 13.97 44.62 -11.93
C VAL A 84 15.45 44.52 -11.60
N ILE A 85 15.75 43.84 -10.50
CA ILE A 85 17.11 43.70 -9.95
C ILE A 85 17.42 42.21 -9.81
N PRO A 86 18.07 41.57 -10.80
CA PRO A 86 18.55 40.19 -10.68
C PRO A 86 19.57 40.11 -9.53
N ARG A 87 19.41 39.19 -8.58
CA ARG A 87 20.26 39.13 -7.36
C ARG A 87 21.27 38.00 -7.42
N ARG A 88 20.79 36.77 -7.58
CA ARG A 88 21.66 35.58 -7.65
C ARG A 88 20.94 34.43 -8.33
N SER A 89 21.70 33.55 -8.93
CA SER A 89 21.21 32.25 -9.39
C SER A 89 20.72 31.40 -8.21
N ALA A 90 19.59 30.72 -8.40
CA ALA A 90 19.03 29.74 -7.46
C ALA A 90 19.23 28.29 -7.93
N SER A 91 19.86 28.05 -9.10
CA SER A 91 20.18 26.72 -9.64
C SER A 91 21.38 26.77 -10.57
N SER A 92 22.28 25.80 -10.55
CA SER A 92 23.37 25.74 -11.55
C SER A 92 22.94 25.07 -12.87
N LYS A 93 21.92 24.21 -12.82
CA LYS A 93 21.56 23.28 -13.92
C LYS A 93 20.39 23.75 -14.78
N GLU A 94 19.55 24.62 -14.25
CA GLU A 94 18.31 25.04 -14.90
C GLU A 94 18.46 26.40 -15.60
N TRP A 95 17.53 26.70 -16.50
CA TRP A 95 17.36 28.04 -17.04
C TRP A 95 16.90 28.99 -15.93
N LYS A 96 17.53 30.17 -15.87
CA LYS A 96 17.20 31.22 -14.90
C LYS A 96 16.54 32.37 -15.63
N ILE A 97 15.37 32.81 -15.17
CA ILE A 97 14.60 33.87 -15.78
C ILE A 97 14.07 34.85 -14.72
N ALA A 98 14.02 36.14 -15.05
CA ALA A 98 13.33 37.14 -14.25
C ALA A 98 12.86 38.33 -15.09
N GLY A 99 11.65 38.82 -14.84
CA GLY A 99 11.14 40.00 -15.53
C GLY A 99 9.64 40.20 -15.38
N LEU A 100 9.00 40.61 -16.47
CA LEU A 100 7.58 40.95 -16.54
C LEU A 100 6.82 39.92 -17.36
N ALA A 101 5.53 39.76 -17.08
CA ALA A 101 4.64 38.91 -17.85
C ALA A 101 3.26 39.55 -18.04
N ILE A 102 2.59 39.15 -19.12
CA ILE A 102 1.16 39.38 -19.36
C ILE A 102 0.52 38.01 -19.48
N MET A 103 -0.25 37.63 -18.46
CA MET A 103 -0.70 36.25 -18.24
C MET A 103 -2.22 36.15 -18.31
N ARG A 104 -2.73 35.32 -19.22
CA ARG A 104 -4.13 34.90 -19.21
C ARG A 104 -4.36 33.79 -18.19
N ASP A 105 -3.46 32.81 -18.19
CA ASP A 105 -3.34 31.73 -17.20
C ASP A 105 -1.93 31.10 -17.28
N GLU A 106 -1.62 30.13 -16.44
CA GLU A 106 -0.29 29.51 -16.38
C GLU A 106 0.12 28.77 -17.67
N ARG A 107 -0.84 28.46 -18.57
CA ARG A 107 -0.61 27.81 -19.86
C ARG A 107 -0.62 28.81 -21.03
N ASN A 108 -0.95 30.07 -20.78
CA ASN A 108 -1.17 31.10 -21.78
C ASN A 108 -0.64 32.46 -21.28
N TYR A 109 0.62 32.76 -21.58
CA TYR A 109 1.23 34.03 -21.18
C TYR A 109 2.36 34.45 -22.10
N TRP A 110 2.65 35.74 -22.07
CA TRP A 110 3.89 36.33 -22.58
C TRP A 110 4.79 36.72 -21.43
N HIS A 111 6.10 36.68 -21.63
CA HIS A 111 7.05 37.28 -20.71
C HIS A 111 8.16 38.03 -21.43
N LEU A 112 8.63 39.12 -20.82
CA LEU A 112 9.89 39.78 -21.13
C LEU A 112 10.83 39.49 -19.97
N ALA A 113 11.91 38.75 -20.22
CA ALA A 113 12.76 38.26 -19.14
C ALA A 113 14.25 38.43 -19.43
N PHE A 114 14.99 38.76 -18.38
CA PHE A 114 16.38 38.39 -18.26
C PHE A 114 16.50 36.88 -18.22
N VAL A 115 17.47 36.33 -18.94
CA VAL A 115 17.76 34.91 -18.99
C VAL A 115 19.24 34.69 -18.68
N GLU A 116 19.53 33.75 -17.79
CA GLU A 116 20.84 33.10 -17.68
C GLU A 116 20.67 31.64 -18.09
N SER A 117 21.49 31.19 -19.04
CA SER A 117 21.49 29.78 -19.47
C SER A 117 22.01 28.85 -18.36
N PRO A 118 21.71 27.54 -18.39
CA PRO A 118 22.42 26.57 -17.56
C PRO A 118 23.95 26.71 -17.65
N GLU A 119 24.67 26.36 -16.58
CA GLU A 119 26.14 26.35 -16.58
C GLU A 119 26.74 25.51 -17.74
N PRO A 120 26.20 24.32 -18.08
CA PRO A 120 26.65 23.56 -19.26
C PRO A 120 26.51 24.34 -20.59
N ASN A 121 25.65 25.35 -20.63
CA ASN A 121 25.42 26.21 -21.79
C ASN A 121 26.20 27.53 -21.71
N GLY A 122 27.14 27.62 -20.76
CA GLY A 122 28.07 28.73 -20.58
C GLY A 122 27.58 29.85 -19.65
N ALA A 123 26.49 29.63 -18.89
CA ALA A 123 25.90 30.64 -17.99
C ALA A 123 25.74 32.03 -18.65
N ARG A 124 25.32 32.04 -19.94
CA ARG A 124 25.24 33.26 -20.74
C ARG A 124 24.03 34.08 -20.35
N HIS A 125 24.22 35.39 -20.21
CA HIS A 125 23.16 36.33 -19.91
C HIS A 125 22.59 36.90 -21.21
N PHE A 126 21.27 36.96 -21.35
CA PHE A 126 20.61 37.57 -22.50
C PHE A 126 19.17 37.98 -22.12
N VAL A 127 18.44 38.59 -23.05
CA VAL A 127 17.05 39.02 -22.85
C VAL A 127 16.16 38.33 -23.88
N GLU A 128 15.01 37.83 -23.45
CA GLU A 128 14.03 37.20 -24.33
C GLU A 128 12.62 37.77 -24.17
N LEU A 129 11.84 37.67 -25.26
CA LEU A 129 10.40 37.89 -25.31
C LEU A 129 9.78 36.63 -25.92
N GLN A 130 9.09 35.82 -25.12
CA GLN A 130 8.58 34.52 -25.56
C GLN A 130 7.15 34.26 -25.09
N GLU A 131 6.49 33.35 -25.81
CA GLU A 131 5.10 32.96 -25.59
C GLU A 131 5.01 31.53 -25.04
N MET A 132 4.17 31.36 -24.02
CA MET A 132 3.54 30.09 -23.65
C MET A 132 2.13 30.07 -24.23
N LEU A 133 1.80 29.09 -25.07
CA LEU A 133 0.46 28.93 -25.65
C LEU A 133 -0.01 27.48 -25.51
N ASP A 134 -1.19 27.28 -24.91
CA ASP A 134 -1.76 25.97 -24.62
C ASP A 134 -0.83 25.03 -23.83
N GLY A 135 0.12 25.60 -23.06
CA GLY A 135 1.15 24.88 -22.32
C GLY A 135 2.41 24.52 -23.12
N ASN A 136 2.54 24.98 -24.36
CA ASN A 136 3.75 24.83 -25.16
C ASN A 136 4.65 26.05 -25.02
N TRP A 137 5.89 25.83 -24.59
CA TRP A 137 6.91 26.88 -24.48
C TRP A 137 7.53 27.22 -25.83
N LEU A 138 7.88 28.49 -26.07
CA LEU A 138 8.40 29.01 -27.34
C LEU A 138 7.43 28.85 -28.51
N ALA A 139 6.12 28.87 -28.23
CA ALA A 139 5.07 28.66 -29.23
C ALA A 139 5.18 29.63 -30.42
N ASN A 140 5.52 30.88 -30.13
CA ASN A 140 5.74 31.94 -31.11
C ASN A 140 6.88 31.65 -32.12
N THR A 141 7.75 30.67 -31.88
CA THR A 141 8.95 30.42 -32.70
C THR A 141 8.82 29.23 -33.67
N GLY A 142 7.80 28.37 -33.53
CA GLY A 142 7.69 27.13 -34.30
C GLY A 142 6.26 26.60 -34.47
N GLY A 143 6.07 25.62 -35.35
CA GLY A 143 4.77 25.00 -35.59
C GLY A 143 3.73 25.93 -36.24
N ASP A 144 2.45 25.66 -35.94
CA ASP A 144 1.29 26.39 -36.47
C ASP A 144 0.95 27.67 -35.68
N SER A 145 1.69 27.95 -34.60
CA SER A 145 1.60 29.16 -33.78
C SER A 145 2.76 30.13 -33.99
N ARG A 146 3.64 29.87 -34.97
CA ARG A 146 4.77 30.75 -35.29
C ARG A 146 4.29 32.15 -35.64
N LEU A 147 4.86 33.15 -34.97
CA LEU A 147 4.56 34.57 -35.15
C LEU A 147 5.65 35.31 -35.93
N GLU A 148 5.29 36.43 -36.54
CA GLU A 148 6.25 37.32 -37.20
C GLU A 148 7.05 38.11 -36.16
N ASN A 149 8.37 37.96 -36.16
CA ASN A 149 9.27 38.77 -35.34
C ASN A 149 9.44 40.14 -35.99
N THR A 150 8.83 41.18 -35.40
CA THR A 150 8.82 42.55 -35.93
C THR A 150 10.06 43.34 -35.52
N LEU A 151 10.66 43.00 -34.37
CA LEU A 151 11.79 43.72 -33.75
C LEU A 151 12.67 42.75 -32.96
N ASN A 152 13.99 42.78 -33.20
CA ASN A 152 14.96 42.00 -32.43
C ASN A 152 16.28 42.79 -32.28
N VAL A 153 16.29 43.79 -31.39
CA VAL A 153 17.45 44.64 -31.13
C VAL A 153 17.98 44.36 -29.72
N GLY A 154 19.27 44.02 -29.61
CA GLY A 154 19.96 43.85 -28.32
C GLY A 154 19.46 42.67 -27.49
N SER A 155 18.96 41.60 -28.10
CA SER A 155 18.58 40.38 -27.37
C SER A 155 19.77 39.71 -26.68
N ASP A 156 20.99 39.90 -27.17
CA ASP A 156 22.25 39.40 -26.61
C ASP A 156 22.82 40.28 -25.47
N PHE A 157 22.04 41.26 -24.98
CA PHE A 157 22.46 42.14 -23.90
C PHE A 157 22.84 41.37 -22.62
N GLN A 158 24.10 41.54 -22.20
CA GLN A 158 24.64 40.94 -20.98
C GLN A 158 24.25 41.79 -19.77
N TRP A 159 23.14 41.46 -19.13
CA TRP A 159 22.73 42.08 -17.87
C TRP A 159 23.64 41.65 -16.71
N GLU A 160 23.68 42.43 -15.63
CA GLU A 160 24.54 42.20 -14.46
C GLU A 160 23.72 41.90 -13.20
N TYR A 161 24.27 41.06 -12.31
CA TYR A 161 23.72 40.86 -10.97
C TYR A 161 23.80 42.14 -10.14
N ASP A 162 22.83 42.31 -9.25
CA ASP A 162 22.66 43.42 -8.31
C ASP A 162 22.53 44.80 -8.96
N ARG A 163 22.38 44.84 -10.29
CA ARG A 163 22.16 46.07 -11.05
C ARG A 163 20.68 46.26 -11.39
N PRO A 164 20.09 47.44 -11.11
CA PRO A 164 18.70 47.70 -11.44
C PRO A 164 18.52 48.07 -12.92
N TYR A 165 17.48 47.53 -13.53
CA TYR A 165 17.07 47.84 -14.90
C TYR A 165 15.57 48.15 -14.95
N ARG A 166 15.16 49.02 -15.87
CA ARG A 166 13.74 49.29 -16.14
C ARG A 166 13.27 48.37 -17.27
N LEU A 167 12.30 47.52 -16.97
CA LEU A 167 11.60 46.70 -17.96
C LEU A 167 10.25 47.33 -18.31
N ARG A 168 9.88 47.27 -19.59
CA ARG A 168 8.58 47.68 -20.12
C ARG A 168 8.07 46.63 -21.10
N LEU A 169 6.86 46.11 -20.89
CA LEU A 169 6.19 45.17 -21.77
C LEU A 169 4.82 45.73 -22.16
N GLU A 170 4.58 45.85 -23.46
CA GLU A 170 3.37 46.43 -24.04
C GLU A 170 2.69 45.42 -24.95
N ILE A 171 1.40 45.20 -24.72
CA ILE A 171 0.54 44.42 -25.59
C ILE A 171 -0.45 45.37 -26.29
N THR A 172 -0.65 45.19 -27.59
CA THR A 172 -1.65 45.88 -28.41
C THR A 172 -2.55 44.88 -29.12
N GLN A 173 -3.46 45.34 -29.97
CA GLN A 173 -4.27 44.43 -30.78
C GLN A 173 -3.45 43.76 -31.88
N GLU A 174 -2.38 44.41 -32.32
CA GLU A 174 -1.54 44.01 -33.45
C GLU A 174 -0.34 43.17 -33.03
N GLY A 175 0.08 43.21 -31.75
CA GLY A 175 1.27 42.50 -31.31
C GLY A 175 1.69 42.78 -29.87
N ILE A 176 2.94 42.43 -29.58
CA ILE A 176 3.56 42.61 -28.28
C ILE A 176 5.00 43.09 -28.44
N GLU A 177 5.42 44.02 -27.58
CA GLU A 177 6.76 44.62 -27.59
C GLU A 177 7.33 44.70 -26.18
N GLY A 178 8.61 44.34 -26.02
CA GLY A 178 9.34 44.40 -24.76
C GLY A 178 10.60 45.25 -24.88
N THR A 179 10.86 46.10 -23.89
CA THR A 179 12.02 46.99 -23.82
C THR A 179 12.74 46.86 -22.47
N VAL A 180 14.07 46.83 -22.52
CA VAL A 180 14.96 46.90 -21.33
C VAL A 180 15.82 48.15 -21.42
N SER A 181 15.83 48.95 -20.36
CA SER A 181 16.65 50.16 -20.26
C SER A 181 17.42 50.22 -18.94
N GLU A 182 18.54 50.94 -18.96
CA GLU A 182 19.19 51.43 -17.74
C GLU A 182 18.27 52.46 -17.05
N LEU A 183 18.51 52.73 -15.76
CA LEU A 183 17.69 53.70 -15.01
C LEU A 183 17.83 55.15 -15.50
N ASP A 184 18.90 55.48 -16.24
CA ASP A 184 19.07 56.79 -16.89
C ASP A 184 18.29 56.95 -18.20
N GLY A 185 17.56 55.90 -18.62
CA GLY A 185 16.78 55.86 -19.86
C GLY A 185 17.54 55.30 -21.06
N THR A 186 18.80 54.89 -20.92
CA THR A 186 19.55 54.25 -22.01
C THR A 186 18.94 52.90 -22.36
N GLN A 187 18.33 52.80 -23.54
CA GLN A 187 17.74 51.55 -24.02
C GLN A 187 18.83 50.53 -24.41
N ARG A 188 18.71 49.30 -23.90
CA ARG A 188 19.62 48.18 -24.18
C ARG A 188 19.01 47.16 -25.14
N THR A 189 17.74 46.85 -24.95
CA THR A 189 17.02 45.81 -25.69
C THR A 189 15.65 46.30 -26.13
N ARG A 190 15.21 45.92 -27.33
CA ARG A 190 13.85 46.09 -27.84
C ARG A 190 13.45 44.92 -28.72
N LEU A 191 12.45 44.15 -28.30
CA LEU A 191 11.98 42.93 -28.95
C LEU A 191 10.49 43.04 -29.26
N GLY A 192 10.00 42.42 -30.34
CA GLY A 192 8.59 42.47 -30.67
C GLY A 192 8.11 41.39 -31.64
N PHE A 193 6.83 41.04 -31.50
CA PHE A 193 6.13 40.09 -32.36
C PHE A 193 4.77 40.66 -32.80
N ALA A 194 4.39 40.44 -34.05
CA ALA A 194 3.03 40.69 -34.52
C ALA A 194 2.13 39.47 -34.25
N PHE A 195 0.89 39.72 -33.83
CA PHE A 195 -0.08 38.66 -33.59
C PHE A 195 -0.60 38.07 -34.90
N GLY A 196 -0.55 36.74 -34.99
CA GLY A 196 -1.12 35.94 -36.07
C GLY A 196 -2.46 35.33 -35.70
N ALA A 197 -2.87 34.26 -36.40
CA ALA A 197 -4.15 33.60 -36.16
C ALA A 197 -4.26 32.88 -34.79
N ARG A 198 -3.12 32.53 -34.17
CA ARG A 198 -3.05 31.87 -32.85
C ARG A 198 -1.97 32.55 -32.01
N ALA A 199 -2.39 33.31 -31.00
CA ALA A 199 -1.52 33.94 -30.01
C ALA A 199 -2.30 34.25 -28.72
N VAL A 200 -1.59 34.44 -27.61
CA VAL A 200 -2.09 35.03 -26.38
C VAL A 200 -2.20 36.54 -26.59
N THR A 201 -3.43 37.03 -26.76
CA THR A 201 -3.73 38.44 -27.11
C THR A 201 -4.21 39.29 -25.95
N SER A 202 -4.29 38.73 -24.74
CA SER A 202 -4.69 39.46 -23.53
C SER A 202 -4.27 38.73 -22.26
N GLY A 203 -4.18 39.46 -21.15
CA GLY A 203 -3.81 38.89 -19.85
C GLY A 203 -3.77 39.93 -18.74
N ARG A 204 -3.46 39.47 -17.52
CA ARG A 204 -3.14 40.31 -16.35
C ARG A 204 -1.63 40.60 -16.33
N PRO A 205 -1.21 41.80 -15.92
CA PRO A 205 0.19 42.10 -15.66
C PRO A 205 0.72 41.27 -14.49
N ALA A 206 1.95 40.81 -14.59
CA ALA A 206 2.59 39.96 -13.60
C ALA A 206 4.10 40.22 -13.52
N LEU A 207 4.68 39.99 -12.35
CA LEU A 207 6.10 39.75 -12.18
C LEU A 207 6.38 38.27 -12.43
N THR A 208 7.52 37.93 -13.02
CA THR A 208 7.92 36.53 -13.22
C THR A 208 9.35 36.29 -12.77
N THR A 209 9.56 35.16 -12.12
CA THR A 209 10.90 34.63 -11.82
C THR A 209 10.97 33.13 -12.13
N GLY A 210 12.17 32.60 -12.28
CA GLY A 210 12.43 31.18 -12.44
C GLY A 210 13.89 30.90 -12.20
N ASN A 211 14.25 30.17 -11.15
CA ASN A 211 15.64 29.89 -10.77
C ASN A 211 16.57 31.12 -10.63
N LEU A 212 16.00 32.33 -10.52
CA LEU A 212 16.72 33.61 -10.43
C LEU A 212 16.12 34.45 -9.30
N ALA A 213 16.83 34.55 -8.17
CA ALA A 213 16.40 35.42 -7.08
C ALA A 213 16.42 36.87 -7.58
N THR A 214 15.33 37.61 -7.38
CA THR A 214 15.12 38.91 -8.02
C THR A 214 14.34 39.83 -7.09
N ALA A 215 14.76 41.09 -7.01
CA ALA A 215 14.00 42.15 -6.36
C ALA A 215 13.27 43.01 -7.41
N PHE A 216 12.05 43.40 -7.09
CA PHE A 216 11.19 44.24 -7.92
C PHE A 216 10.84 45.52 -7.17
N ASP A 217 10.77 46.63 -7.92
CA ASP A 217 10.46 47.96 -7.42
C ASP A 217 9.73 48.78 -8.50
N ASP A 218 9.14 49.92 -8.13
CA ASP A 218 8.48 50.86 -9.05
C ASP A 218 7.51 50.21 -10.07
N PHE A 219 6.72 49.23 -9.63
CA PHE A 219 5.78 48.53 -10.51
C PHE A 219 4.68 49.50 -10.98
N ALA A 220 4.39 49.51 -12.27
CA ALA A 220 3.36 50.35 -12.86
C ALA A 220 2.65 49.64 -14.01
N VAL A 221 1.33 49.82 -14.12
CA VAL A 221 0.53 49.33 -15.23
C VAL A 221 -0.37 50.46 -15.72
N THR A 222 -0.34 50.68 -17.03
CA THR A 222 -1.27 51.59 -17.72
C THR A 222 -2.15 50.77 -18.65
N TYR A 223 -3.46 50.85 -18.47
CA TYR A 223 -4.43 50.20 -19.35
C TYR A 223 -4.94 51.17 -20.40
N HIS A 224 -5.12 50.65 -21.62
CA HIS A 224 -5.79 51.35 -22.71
C HIS A 224 -7.07 50.62 -23.15
N GLU A 225 -7.13 49.30 -22.97
CA GLU A 225 -8.31 48.49 -23.26
C GLU A 225 -8.33 47.20 -22.42
N GLU A 226 -9.43 46.98 -21.70
CA GLU A 226 -9.68 45.75 -20.94
C GLU A 226 -10.06 44.56 -21.84
N ALA A 227 -9.84 43.35 -21.32
CA ALA A 227 -10.32 42.11 -21.89
C ALA A 227 -11.19 41.36 -20.86
N PRO A 228 -12.19 40.59 -21.29
CA PRO A 228 -12.92 39.74 -20.36
C PRO A 228 -11.95 38.71 -19.74
N PRO A 229 -12.03 38.46 -18.42
CA PRO A 229 -11.28 37.36 -17.83
C PRO A 229 -11.74 36.03 -18.43
N PRO A 230 -10.91 34.96 -18.35
CA PRO A 230 -11.39 33.62 -18.63
C PRO A 230 -12.62 33.32 -17.74
N PRO A 231 -13.66 32.65 -18.27
CA PRO A 231 -14.85 32.34 -17.52
C PRO A 231 -14.49 31.51 -16.29
N LYS A 232 -14.95 31.95 -15.11
CA LYS A 232 -14.80 31.14 -13.89
C LYS A 232 -15.60 29.84 -14.04
N PRO A 233 -15.05 28.68 -13.66
CA PRO A 233 -15.83 27.45 -13.63
C PRO A 233 -17.06 27.62 -12.75
N VAL A 234 -18.25 27.35 -13.29
CA VAL A 234 -19.49 27.32 -12.50
C VAL A 234 -19.56 25.95 -11.83
N ARG A 235 -19.67 25.92 -10.50
CA ARG A 235 -19.85 24.69 -9.74
C ARG A 235 -21.32 24.29 -9.76
N PRO A 236 -21.65 23.05 -10.18
CA PRO A 236 -23.03 22.58 -10.09
C PRO A 236 -23.40 22.29 -8.63
N ALA A 237 -24.70 22.37 -8.32
CA ALA A 237 -25.22 21.91 -7.05
C ALA A 237 -24.87 20.43 -6.81
N TYR A 238 -24.66 20.05 -5.56
CA TYR A 238 -24.37 18.67 -5.21
C TYR A 238 -25.58 17.76 -5.44
N VAL A 239 -25.34 16.68 -6.17
CA VAL A 239 -26.33 15.61 -6.40
C VAL A 239 -25.71 14.31 -5.90
N GLY A 240 -26.12 13.91 -4.70
CA GLY A 240 -25.64 12.70 -4.05
C GLY A 240 -26.29 11.42 -4.60
N PRO A 241 -25.81 10.24 -4.15
CA PRO A 241 -26.30 8.93 -4.60
C PRO A 241 -27.76 8.63 -4.22
N GLY A 242 -28.38 9.45 -3.36
CA GLY A 242 -29.79 9.33 -2.95
C GLY A 242 -29.95 9.18 -1.45
N ALA A 243 -31.19 8.94 -1.00
CA ALA A 243 -31.50 8.85 0.42
C ALA A 243 -30.84 7.62 1.09
N GLY A 244 -30.02 7.85 2.11
CA GLY A 244 -29.33 6.80 2.86
C GLY A 244 -30.20 6.13 3.94
N PRO A 245 -29.70 5.06 4.59
CA PRO A 245 -30.42 4.39 5.68
C PRO A 245 -30.55 5.24 6.95
N VAL A 246 -29.77 6.32 7.05
CA VAL A 246 -29.72 7.23 8.19
C VAL A 246 -29.67 8.67 7.66
N ARG A 247 -30.19 9.63 8.43
CA ARG A 247 -30.15 11.07 8.17
C ARG A 247 -29.37 11.78 9.26
N GLY A 248 -28.41 12.60 8.88
CA GLY A 248 -27.66 13.48 9.77
C GLY A 248 -28.07 14.95 9.59
N LYS A 249 -27.28 15.86 10.17
CA LYS A 249 -27.53 17.30 10.03
C LYS A 249 -27.26 17.81 8.61
N MET A 250 -28.21 18.49 7.97
CA MET A 250 -27.94 19.16 6.68
C MET A 250 -27.11 20.44 6.88
N THR A 251 -25.83 20.41 6.51
CA THR A 251 -24.91 21.55 6.65
C THR A 251 -24.57 22.23 5.31
N GLY A 252 -24.91 21.59 4.19
CA GLY A 252 -24.45 22.01 2.85
C GLY A 252 -23.04 21.52 2.50
N PHE A 253 -22.37 20.79 3.40
CA PHE A 253 -21.03 20.24 3.20
C PHE A 253 -20.92 18.83 3.80
N PHE A 254 -19.95 18.04 3.31
CA PHE A 254 -19.63 16.78 3.94
C PHE A 254 -19.14 16.99 5.38
N HIS A 255 -19.62 16.18 6.31
CA HIS A 255 -19.15 16.18 7.69
C HIS A 255 -19.29 14.78 8.31
N VAL A 256 -18.78 14.60 9.51
CA VAL A 256 -18.91 13.33 10.25
C VAL A 256 -19.81 13.49 11.47
N GLU A 257 -20.66 12.51 11.69
CA GLU A 257 -21.59 12.46 12.83
C GLU A 257 -21.61 11.05 13.41
N ARG A 258 -21.76 10.93 14.73
CA ARG A 258 -21.94 9.63 15.38
C ARG A 258 -23.41 9.39 15.67
N ILE A 259 -24.03 8.48 14.95
CA ILE A 259 -25.46 8.16 15.00
C ILE A 259 -25.62 6.69 15.40
N ASP A 260 -26.42 6.41 16.44
CA ASP A 260 -26.68 5.07 16.96
C ASP A 260 -25.43 4.22 17.23
N GLY A 261 -24.38 4.87 17.76
CA GLY A 261 -23.13 4.23 18.12
C GLY A 261 -22.18 3.95 16.94
N ARG A 262 -22.53 4.36 15.73
CA ARG A 262 -21.69 4.27 14.52
C ARG A 262 -21.29 5.65 14.03
N TRP A 263 -20.07 5.78 13.53
CA TRP A 263 -19.64 6.98 12.81
C TRP A 263 -20.10 6.92 11.38
N TRP A 264 -20.75 7.98 10.93
CA TRP A 264 -21.16 8.18 9.55
C TRP A 264 -20.47 9.40 8.99
N MET A 265 -20.13 9.34 7.70
CA MET A 265 -20.05 10.56 6.92
C MET A 265 -21.47 10.94 6.51
N ILE A 266 -21.76 12.24 6.49
CA ILE A 266 -23.04 12.80 6.09
C ILE A 266 -22.77 13.75 4.93
N ASP A 267 -23.51 13.59 3.84
CA ASP A 267 -23.38 14.41 2.64
C ASP A 267 -23.96 15.82 2.82
N PRO A 268 -23.73 16.75 1.86
CA PRO A 268 -24.30 18.10 1.89
C PRO A 268 -25.82 18.18 2.09
N ASN A 269 -26.56 17.16 1.67
CA ASN A 269 -28.02 17.07 1.75
C ASN A 269 -28.51 16.45 3.07
N GLY A 270 -27.60 16.06 3.96
CA GLY A 270 -27.92 15.40 5.24
C GLY A 270 -28.14 13.89 5.14
N ASP A 271 -27.80 13.28 4.00
CA ASP A 271 -27.91 11.83 3.80
C ASP A 271 -26.65 11.09 4.29
N ALA A 272 -26.85 9.89 4.85
CA ALA A 272 -25.74 9.02 5.19
C ALA A 272 -24.89 8.68 3.95
N TYR A 273 -23.58 8.84 4.10
CA TYR A 273 -22.59 8.62 3.06
C TYR A 273 -21.50 7.68 3.58
N TYR A 274 -21.03 6.79 2.71
CA TYR A 274 -19.84 5.98 2.94
C TYR A 274 -18.95 6.19 1.71
N VAL A 275 -17.72 6.62 1.92
CA VAL A 275 -16.79 6.88 0.80
C VAL A 275 -16.39 5.56 0.17
N VAL A 276 -16.78 5.35 -1.08
CA VAL A 276 -16.32 4.23 -1.90
C VAL A 276 -15.63 4.83 -3.11
N GLY A 277 -14.31 5.00 -2.99
CA GLY A 277 -13.49 5.69 -3.98
C GLY A 277 -12.42 4.81 -4.62
N THR A 278 -11.76 5.38 -5.60
CA THR A 278 -10.56 4.83 -6.23
C THR A 278 -9.58 5.95 -6.51
N ASP A 279 -8.30 5.66 -6.33
CA ASP A 279 -7.22 6.62 -6.51
C ASP A 279 -6.79 6.72 -7.99
N HIS A 280 -6.14 7.83 -8.33
CA HIS A 280 -5.46 8.07 -9.60
C HIS A 280 -6.34 7.92 -10.85
N VAL A 281 -7.62 8.30 -10.78
CA VAL A 281 -8.50 8.44 -11.96
C VAL A 281 -8.02 9.65 -12.77
N ASN A 282 -7.03 9.42 -13.63
CA ASN A 282 -6.31 10.47 -14.33
C ASN A 282 -5.96 10.05 -15.76
N TYR A 283 -6.25 10.94 -16.72
CA TYR A 283 -5.99 10.75 -18.14
C TYR A 283 -4.50 10.50 -18.44
N TYR A 284 -3.62 11.19 -17.71
CA TYR A 284 -2.18 11.09 -17.92
C TYR A 284 -1.58 9.86 -17.27
N ALA A 285 -2.17 9.38 -16.16
CA ALA A 285 -1.69 8.26 -15.35
C ALA A 285 -0.17 8.35 -15.06
N HIS A 286 0.50 7.21 -14.84
CA HIS A 286 1.93 7.18 -14.50
C HIS A 286 2.82 7.28 -15.75
N TRP A 287 3.85 8.14 -15.65
CA TRP A 287 4.97 8.20 -16.59
C TRP A 287 5.84 6.96 -16.46
N CYS A 288 6.44 6.50 -17.55
CA CYS A 288 7.48 5.48 -17.53
C CYS A 288 8.81 6.06 -18.00
N GLU A 289 9.79 6.14 -17.09
CA GLU A 289 11.12 6.69 -17.36
C GLU A 289 11.78 6.02 -18.56
N LYS A 290 11.75 4.67 -18.64
CA LYS A 290 12.36 3.89 -19.73
C LYS A 290 11.71 4.14 -21.09
N LEU A 291 10.40 4.43 -21.12
CA LEU A 291 9.68 4.71 -22.35
C LEU A 291 9.82 6.19 -22.77
N GLY A 292 10.06 7.10 -21.81
CA GLY A 292 10.04 8.53 -22.06
C GLY A 292 8.63 9.06 -22.38
N TYR A 293 7.58 8.37 -21.92
CA TYR A 293 6.18 8.81 -21.97
C TYR A 293 5.30 8.03 -20.99
N ALA A 294 4.07 8.51 -20.75
CA ALA A 294 3.03 7.77 -20.02
C ALA A 294 2.21 6.88 -20.98
N PRO A 295 2.33 5.54 -20.93
CA PRO A 295 1.75 4.65 -21.94
C PRO A 295 0.22 4.70 -21.97
N TYR A 296 -0.43 4.69 -20.81
CA TYR A 296 -1.89 4.78 -20.72
C TYR A 296 -2.44 6.02 -21.42
N SER A 297 -1.85 7.19 -21.19
CA SER A 297 -2.29 8.46 -21.80
C SER A 297 -2.29 8.42 -23.33
N ARG A 298 -1.32 7.74 -23.95
CA ARG A 298 -1.28 7.55 -25.42
C ARG A 298 -2.39 6.63 -25.89
N ASN A 299 -2.66 5.55 -25.16
CA ASN A 299 -3.70 4.60 -25.49
C ASN A 299 -5.09 5.23 -25.37
N VAL A 300 -5.37 6.00 -24.31
CA VAL A 300 -6.64 6.70 -24.18
C VAL A 300 -6.78 7.86 -25.15
N GLN A 301 -5.68 8.54 -25.52
CA GLN A 301 -5.69 9.50 -26.62
C GLN A 301 -6.09 8.85 -27.94
N ALA A 302 -5.59 7.64 -28.24
CA ALA A 302 -5.98 6.91 -29.43
C ALA A 302 -7.44 6.42 -29.38
N LYS A 303 -7.89 5.91 -28.21
CA LYS A 303 -9.22 5.32 -28.00
C LYS A 303 -10.34 6.37 -27.93
N PHE A 304 -10.11 7.45 -27.20
CA PHE A 304 -11.12 8.49 -26.94
C PHE A 304 -10.84 9.81 -27.65
N GLY A 305 -9.67 10.06 -28.22
CA GLY A 305 -9.30 11.29 -28.93
C GLY A 305 -9.28 12.58 -28.10
N SER A 306 -9.79 12.60 -26.86
CA SER A 306 -9.73 13.74 -25.95
C SER A 306 -9.92 13.31 -24.49
N GLU A 307 -9.32 14.08 -23.58
CA GLU A 307 -9.48 13.90 -22.13
C GLU A 307 -10.95 13.99 -21.70
N GLU A 308 -11.74 14.89 -22.28
CA GLU A 308 -13.16 15.08 -21.94
C GLU A 308 -14.00 13.82 -22.22
N ARG A 309 -13.79 13.16 -23.37
CA ARG A 309 -14.52 11.93 -23.71
C ARG A 309 -14.07 10.75 -22.84
N TRP A 310 -12.79 10.66 -22.54
CA TRP A 310 -12.27 9.69 -21.57
C TRP A 310 -12.88 9.92 -20.17
N ALA A 311 -12.89 11.17 -19.69
CA ALA A 311 -13.37 11.50 -18.35
C ALA A 311 -14.87 11.19 -18.18
N ALA A 312 -15.68 11.44 -19.22
CA ALA A 312 -17.07 11.02 -19.25
C ALA A 312 -17.21 9.49 -19.15
N SER A 313 -16.43 8.73 -19.93
CA SER A 313 -16.43 7.27 -19.90
C SER A 313 -15.96 6.70 -18.55
N ALA A 314 -14.89 7.25 -17.98
CA ALA A 314 -14.35 6.85 -16.68
C ALA A 314 -15.38 7.07 -15.56
N ALA A 315 -16.00 8.26 -15.50
CA ALA A 315 -17.02 8.56 -14.49
C ALA A 315 -18.26 7.67 -14.60
N GLU A 316 -18.74 7.38 -15.81
CA GLU A 316 -19.87 6.46 -16.01
C GLU A 316 -19.53 5.03 -15.57
N ARG A 317 -18.34 4.52 -15.90
CA ARG A 317 -17.88 3.20 -15.46
C ARG A 317 -17.78 3.11 -13.93
N LEU A 318 -17.17 4.10 -13.29
CA LEU A 318 -17.04 4.13 -11.83
C LEU A 318 -18.41 4.10 -11.13
N LYS A 319 -19.36 4.93 -11.58
CA LYS A 319 -20.73 4.91 -11.05
C LYS A 319 -21.42 3.56 -11.32
N ALA A 320 -21.24 2.98 -12.50
CA ALA A 320 -21.78 1.66 -12.83
C ALA A 320 -21.20 0.56 -11.93
N TRP A 321 -19.93 0.69 -11.51
CA TRP A 321 -19.25 -0.21 -10.58
C TRP A 321 -19.48 0.13 -9.10
N GLY A 322 -20.38 1.08 -8.81
CA GLY A 322 -20.81 1.42 -7.45
C GLY A 322 -19.86 2.34 -6.67
N PHE A 323 -18.84 2.90 -7.32
CA PHE A 323 -18.04 3.97 -6.71
C PHE A 323 -18.85 5.27 -6.67
N ASN A 324 -18.65 6.05 -5.61
CA ASN A 324 -19.32 7.33 -5.39
C ASN A 324 -18.35 8.50 -5.19
N SER A 325 -17.04 8.21 -5.14
CA SER A 325 -15.99 9.16 -4.81
C SER A 325 -14.76 9.01 -5.70
N LEU A 326 -14.04 10.11 -5.87
CA LEU A 326 -12.71 10.21 -6.44
C LEU A 326 -11.70 10.35 -5.30
N GLY A 327 -10.79 9.38 -5.19
CA GLY A 327 -9.74 9.36 -4.19
C GLY A 327 -8.58 10.31 -4.53
N ALA A 328 -7.40 10.05 -3.98
CA ALA A 328 -6.21 10.86 -4.22
C ALA A 328 -5.75 10.79 -5.68
N GLY A 329 -5.15 11.87 -6.19
CA GLY A 329 -4.53 11.90 -7.52
C GLY A 329 -5.50 11.93 -8.71
N CYS A 330 -6.81 12.09 -8.48
CA CYS A 330 -7.80 12.15 -9.56
C CYS A 330 -7.78 13.49 -10.31
N GLY A 331 -7.94 13.45 -11.63
CA GLY A 331 -7.89 14.62 -12.51
C GLY A 331 -9.10 15.56 -12.35
N ALA A 332 -8.93 16.85 -12.67
CA ALA A 332 -10.03 17.82 -12.61
C ALA A 332 -11.16 17.53 -13.62
N SER A 333 -10.84 16.91 -14.76
CA SER A 333 -11.77 16.61 -15.85
C SER A 333 -12.88 15.61 -15.48
N VAL A 334 -12.65 14.75 -14.48
CA VAL A 334 -13.64 13.77 -13.98
C VAL A 334 -14.55 14.31 -12.87
N ARG A 335 -14.28 15.50 -12.33
CA ARG A 335 -15.08 16.11 -11.26
C ARG A 335 -16.46 16.53 -11.76
N TYR A 336 -17.41 16.64 -10.82
CA TYR A 336 -18.78 17.08 -11.07
C TYR A 336 -19.58 16.18 -12.03
N ARG A 337 -19.18 14.90 -12.17
CA ARG A 337 -19.87 13.88 -12.97
C ARG A 337 -20.64 12.87 -12.13
N GLY A 338 -21.03 13.25 -10.91
CA GLY A 338 -21.73 12.40 -9.95
C GLY A 338 -20.82 11.66 -8.97
N LEU A 339 -19.56 12.09 -8.83
CA LEU A 339 -18.60 11.56 -7.87
C LEU A 339 -18.11 12.70 -6.99
N ALA A 340 -18.20 12.54 -5.66
CA ALA A 340 -17.55 13.45 -4.71
C ALA A 340 -16.03 13.32 -4.84
N TYR A 341 -15.24 14.29 -4.37
CA TYR A 341 -13.80 14.24 -4.57
C TYR A 341 -12.99 14.70 -3.35
N THR A 342 -11.73 14.29 -3.29
CA THR A 342 -10.76 14.74 -2.29
C THR A 342 -9.69 15.62 -2.93
N GLU A 343 -8.99 16.41 -2.13
CA GLU A 343 -7.88 17.26 -2.57
C GLU A 343 -6.61 17.02 -1.79
N PHE A 344 -5.48 17.12 -2.47
CA PHE A 344 -4.17 16.82 -1.90
C PHE A 344 -3.33 18.09 -1.77
N LEU A 345 -2.92 18.44 -0.55
CA LEU A 345 -2.23 19.72 -0.29
C LEU A 345 -0.70 19.62 -0.29
N SER A 346 -0.13 18.44 0.00
CA SER A 346 1.32 18.22 0.10
C SER A 346 2.03 19.21 1.04
N LEU A 347 1.43 19.55 2.20
CA LEU A 347 1.93 20.61 3.08
C LEU A 347 3.31 20.30 3.68
N GLY A 348 3.53 19.04 4.06
CA GLY A 348 4.79 18.55 4.60
C GLY A 348 5.76 18.21 3.48
N THR A 349 5.37 17.34 2.55
CA THR A 349 6.22 16.87 1.44
C THR A 349 6.70 18.05 0.58
N GLY A 350 5.84 19.04 0.33
CA GLY A 350 6.22 20.25 -0.39
C GLY A 350 7.24 21.12 0.37
N PHE A 351 7.19 21.15 1.71
CA PHE A 351 8.13 21.92 2.53
C PHE A 351 9.49 21.24 2.73
N VAL A 352 9.59 19.92 2.51
CA VAL A 352 10.87 19.18 2.59
C VAL A 352 11.93 19.81 1.68
N GLY A 353 11.54 20.37 0.53
CA GLY A 353 12.45 21.09 -0.37
C GLY A 353 13.01 22.40 0.20
N VAL A 354 12.40 22.96 1.24
CA VAL A 354 12.86 24.16 1.95
C VAL A 354 13.71 23.77 3.16
N SER A 355 13.19 22.90 4.02
CA SER A 355 13.90 22.40 5.20
C SER A 355 13.22 21.13 5.71
N ASP A 356 14.02 20.13 6.05
CA ASP A 356 13.57 18.79 6.40
C ASP A 356 14.12 18.31 7.75
N ILE A 357 13.36 17.46 8.44
CA ILE A 357 13.91 16.59 9.48
C ILE A 357 14.47 15.33 8.81
N ALA A 358 13.67 14.67 7.96
CA ALA A 358 14.06 13.51 7.19
C ALA A 358 14.07 13.86 5.69
N PRO A 359 15.17 13.60 4.96
CA PRO A 359 15.28 14.01 3.56
C PRO A 359 14.40 13.15 2.66
N ARG A 360 14.04 13.71 1.50
CA ARG A 360 13.38 12.93 0.44
C ARG A 360 14.42 12.05 -0.27
N GLU A 361 14.24 10.74 -0.19
CA GLU A 361 15.07 9.76 -0.92
C GLU A 361 14.27 9.12 -2.07
N HIS A 362 13.01 8.77 -1.82
CA HIS A 362 12.04 8.34 -2.84
C HIS A 362 11.01 9.45 -3.10
N TRP A 363 9.71 9.20 -2.86
CA TRP A 363 8.64 10.17 -3.10
C TRP A 363 8.31 11.06 -1.88
N THR A 364 8.60 10.62 -0.64
CA THR A 364 8.30 11.39 0.60
C THR A 364 9.54 11.66 1.46
N GLY A 365 9.39 12.66 2.35
CA GLY A 365 10.34 13.04 3.39
C GLY A 365 9.56 13.44 4.65
N PHE A 366 10.20 14.12 5.60
CA PHE A 366 9.51 14.74 6.74
C PHE A 366 9.95 16.20 6.93
N PRO A 367 9.01 17.17 7.00
CA PRO A 367 9.33 18.61 7.06
C PRO A 367 9.98 19.04 8.39
N ASP A 368 10.80 20.09 8.37
CA ASP A 368 11.19 20.78 9.60
C ASP A 368 10.06 21.67 10.15
N VAL A 369 9.22 21.07 10.99
CA VAL A 369 8.10 21.74 11.68
C VAL A 369 8.53 22.81 12.70
N PHE A 370 9.83 22.92 12.98
CA PHE A 370 10.40 23.98 13.83
C PHE A 370 10.99 25.12 13.01
N HIS A 371 11.06 24.99 11.69
CA HIS A 371 11.51 26.05 10.81
C HIS A 371 10.55 27.25 10.88
N PRO A 372 11.04 28.50 11.04
CA PRO A 372 10.18 29.68 11.20
C PRO A 372 9.25 29.93 10.00
N ARG A 373 9.66 29.51 8.80
CA ARG A 373 8.86 29.62 7.57
C ARG A 373 7.77 28.53 7.41
N PHE A 374 7.76 27.47 8.22
CA PHE A 374 6.83 26.35 8.02
C PHE A 374 5.36 26.77 8.13
N ALA A 375 5.00 27.55 9.15
CA ALA A 375 3.63 28.03 9.32
C ALA A 375 3.19 28.96 8.19
N ALA A 376 4.05 29.90 7.78
CA ALA A 376 3.77 30.79 6.66
C ALA A 376 3.61 30.03 5.33
N TYR A 377 4.41 28.99 5.12
CA TYR A 377 4.27 28.10 3.97
C TYR A 377 2.90 27.40 3.98
N CYS A 378 2.51 26.78 5.09
CA CYS A 378 1.21 26.12 5.19
C CYS A 378 0.05 27.10 4.96
N GLU A 379 0.11 28.31 5.53
CA GLU A 379 -0.89 29.35 5.30
C GLU A 379 -0.94 29.83 3.85
N TRP A 380 0.20 29.94 3.18
CA TRP A 380 0.26 30.27 1.76
C TRP A 380 -0.37 29.16 0.90
N THR A 381 0.01 27.89 1.13
CA THR A 381 -0.54 26.74 0.39
C THR A 381 -2.05 26.62 0.59
N ALA A 382 -2.53 26.73 1.84
CA ALA A 382 -3.96 26.65 2.15
C ALA A 382 -4.76 27.79 1.52
N ARG A 383 -4.23 29.02 1.49
CA ARG A 383 -4.88 30.14 0.78
C ARG A 383 -5.00 29.88 -0.71
N ARG A 384 -3.94 29.36 -1.33
CA ARG A 384 -3.91 29.09 -2.77
C ARG A 384 -4.82 27.93 -3.18
N MET A 385 -4.85 26.86 -2.38
CA MET A 385 -5.51 25.61 -2.75
C MET A 385 -6.89 25.43 -2.12
N CYS A 386 -7.07 25.82 -0.85
CA CYS A 386 -8.34 25.62 -0.13
C CYS A 386 -9.31 26.79 -0.32
N ALA A 387 -8.83 28.05 -0.26
CA ALA A 387 -9.73 29.21 -0.32
C ALA A 387 -10.58 29.28 -1.60
N PRO A 388 -10.08 28.90 -2.80
CA PRO A 388 -10.93 28.80 -3.98
C PRO A 388 -12.04 27.75 -3.83
N LEU A 389 -11.79 26.66 -3.11
CA LEU A 389 -12.68 25.49 -2.99
C LEU A 389 -13.62 25.56 -1.78
N ARG A 390 -13.48 26.54 -0.88
CA ARG A 390 -14.21 26.63 0.39
C ARG A 390 -15.74 26.53 0.32
N ASP A 391 -16.32 26.88 -0.82
CA ASP A 391 -17.77 26.89 -1.07
C ASP A 391 -18.20 25.75 -2.04
N ASP A 392 -17.33 24.77 -2.32
CA ASP A 392 -17.64 23.65 -3.21
C ASP A 392 -18.32 22.47 -2.48
N PRO A 393 -19.62 22.23 -2.65
CA PRO A 393 -20.30 21.16 -1.94
C PRO A 393 -19.89 19.74 -2.40
N TRP A 394 -19.14 19.59 -3.50
CA TRP A 394 -18.67 18.29 -3.98
C TRP A 394 -17.37 17.81 -3.32
N LEU A 395 -16.66 18.72 -2.64
CA LEU A 395 -15.40 18.41 -1.98
C LEU A 395 -15.67 17.69 -0.65
N LEU A 396 -15.12 16.50 -0.48
CA LEU A 396 -15.16 15.76 0.79
C LEU A 396 -14.26 16.44 1.81
N GLY A 397 -13.02 16.73 1.41
CA GLY A 397 -12.00 17.27 2.29
C GLY A 397 -10.59 17.22 1.72
N TYR A 398 -9.64 17.62 2.55
CA TYR A 398 -8.24 17.74 2.20
C TYR A 398 -7.37 16.67 2.89
N PHE A 399 -6.57 15.96 2.10
CA PHE A 399 -5.39 15.28 2.61
C PHE A 399 -4.27 16.29 2.83
N LEU A 400 -3.65 16.22 4.01
CA LEU A 400 -2.51 17.05 4.37
C LEU A 400 -1.28 16.68 3.53
N ASP A 401 -1.02 15.37 3.44
CA ASP A 401 0.13 14.72 2.80
C ASP A 401 -0.17 13.22 2.56
N ASN A 402 0.82 12.49 2.03
CA ASN A 402 0.82 11.03 1.83
C ASN A 402 2.09 10.48 2.47
N GLU A 403 1.97 9.45 3.31
CA GLU A 403 3.08 8.58 3.72
C GLU A 403 4.38 9.32 4.10
N LEU A 404 4.25 10.37 4.91
CA LEU A 404 5.43 11.07 5.45
C LEU A 404 6.31 10.11 6.26
N GLU A 405 7.61 10.40 6.31
CA GLU A 405 8.65 9.59 6.97
C GLU A 405 8.58 9.63 8.51
N TRP A 406 7.43 9.28 9.09
CA TRP A 406 7.15 9.34 10.53
C TRP A 406 8.09 8.48 11.38
N TYR A 407 8.63 7.40 10.81
CA TYR A 407 9.59 6.50 11.44
C TYR A 407 11.05 6.89 11.16
N GLY A 408 11.30 8.02 10.48
CA GLY A 408 12.63 8.39 9.98
C GLY A 408 13.23 7.32 9.06
N LYS A 409 14.52 7.48 8.71
CA LYS A 409 15.18 6.61 7.72
C LYS A 409 15.66 5.27 8.26
N ASN A 410 15.42 4.99 9.54
CA ASN A 410 15.80 3.73 10.19
C ASN A 410 14.59 2.89 10.62
N GLY A 411 13.36 3.29 10.27
CA GLY A 411 12.14 2.55 10.61
C GLY A 411 11.80 2.51 12.11
N SER A 412 12.50 3.27 12.97
CA SER A 412 12.26 3.26 14.42
C SER A 412 11.14 4.21 14.81
N GLU A 413 10.37 3.88 15.87
CA GLU A 413 9.40 4.82 16.48
C GLU A 413 10.03 6.16 16.91
N THR A 414 11.37 6.20 17.04
CA THR A 414 12.11 7.41 17.40
C THR A 414 13.04 7.90 16.29
N GLY A 415 12.90 7.39 15.06
CA GLY A 415 13.82 7.67 13.96
C GLY A 415 13.90 9.15 13.60
N LEU A 416 12.80 9.92 13.70
CA LEU A 416 12.84 11.38 13.52
C LEU A 416 13.77 12.10 14.51
N VAL A 417 14.01 11.54 15.69
CA VAL A 417 15.01 12.07 16.64
C VAL A 417 16.42 11.84 16.11
N ASP A 418 16.67 10.67 15.52
CA ASP A 418 17.97 10.34 14.92
C ASP A 418 18.25 11.20 13.71
N GLU A 419 17.26 11.41 12.84
CA GLU A 419 17.36 12.35 11.72
C GLU A 419 17.63 13.77 12.21
N THR A 420 16.93 14.21 13.27
CA THR A 420 17.20 15.50 13.91
C THR A 420 18.64 15.59 14.46
N PHE A 421 19.21 14.51 14.99
CA PHE A 421 20.61 14.51 15.45
C PHE A 421 21.61 14.69 14.30
N LYS A 422 21.34 14.18 13.10
CA LYS A 422 22.24 14.31 11.94
C LYS A 422 22.33 15.75 11.42
N LYS A 423 21.33 16.59 11.71
CA LYS A 423 21.25 17.97 11.23
C LYS A 423 22.34 18.90 11.81
N PRO A 424 22.69 19.98 11.08
CA PRO A 424 23.60 21.02 11.57
C PRO A 424 23.20 21.67 12.90
N ALA A 425 24.19 22.22 13.59
CA ALA A 425 24.01 22.88 14.89
C ALA A 425 23.03 24.07 14.83
N ASP A 426 23.00 24.77 13.71
CA ASP A 426 22.14 25.91 13.43
C ASP A 426 20.74 25.51 12.93
N HIS A 427 20.53 24.25 12.55
CA HIS A 427 19.26 23.74 12.03
C HIS A 427 18.12 23.90 13.06
N PRO A 428 16.93 24.39 12.66
CA PRO A 428 15.84 24.66 13.61
C PRO A 428 15.38 23.45 14.42
N ALA A 429 15.15 22.29 13.77
CA ALA A 429 14.86 21.03 14.46
C ALA A 429 15.94 20.63 15.49
N LYS A 430 17.22 20.73 15.13
CA LYS A 430 18.35 20.40 16.02
C LYS A 430 18.34 21.28 17.27
N ARG A 431 18.18 22.60 17.08
CA ARG A 431 18.07 23.56 18.19
C ARG A 431 16.83 23.28 19.04
N ALA A 432 15.73 22.85 18.43
CA ALA A 432 14.51 22.50 19.15
C ALA A 432 14.69 21.27 20.05
N LEU A 433 15.37 20.22 19.57
CA LEU A 433 15.70 19.03 20.36
C LEU A 433 16.58 19.37 21.57
N VAL A 434 17.65 20.15 21.35
CA VAL A 434 18.53 20.56 22.45
C VAL A 434 17.79 21.41 23.47
N ARG A 435 16.97 22.37 23.03
CA ARG A 435 16.13 23.19 23.94
C ARG A 435 15.10 22.36 24.70
N PHE A 436 14.52 21.34 24.07
CA PHE A 436 13.60 20.43 24.72
C PHE A 436 14.27 19.69 25.89
N LEU A 437 15.47 19.14 25.67
CA LEU A 437 16.24 18.48 26.72
C LEU A 437 16.74 19.45 27.79
N GLN A 438 17.16 20.66 27.40
CA GLN A 438 17.56 21.72 28.33
C GLN A 438 16.41 22.10 29.27
N ARG A 439 15.20 22.32 28.74
CA ARG A 439 14.03 22.64 29.58
C ARG A 439 13.67 21.50 30.52
N ARG A 440 13.80 20.25 30.09
CA ARG A 440 13.46 19.07 30.89
C ARG A 440 14.43 18.82 32.04
N TYR A 441 15.73 18.99 31.80
CA TYR A 441 16.75 18.59 32.78
C TYR A 441 17.45 19.76 33.47
N GLY A 442 17.44 20.95 32.89
CA GLY A 442 18.13 22.15 33.37
C GLY A 442 19.65 22.09 33.27
N THR A 443 20.27 20.99 33.71
CA THR A 443 21.73 20.79 33.74
C THR A 443 22.14 19.54 32.96
N ILE A 444 23.35 19.55 32.40
CA ILE A 444 23.90 18.40 31.67
C ILE A 444 24.10 17.19 32.57
N THR A 445 24.44 17.39 33.85
CA THR A 445 24.59 16.30 34.83
C THR A 445 23.29 15.52 35.03
N ARG A 446 22.14 16.22 35.08
CA ARG A 446 20.83 15.56 35.18
C ARG A 446 20.48 14.80 33.91
N LEU A 447 20.78 15.35 32.73
CA LEU A 447 20.60 14.65 31.47
C LEU A 447 21.49 13.39 31.40
N ASN A 448 22.78 13.52 31.70
CA ASN A 448 23.75 12.43 31.70
C ASN A 448 23.30 11.27 32.61
N ARG A 449 22.80 11.59 33.82
CA ARG A 449 22.21 10.59 34.71
C ARG A 449 20.97 9.92 34.10
N ALA A 450 20.07 10.70 33.51
CA ALA A 450 18.85 10.18 32.94
C ALA A 450 19.09 9.32 31.69
N TRP A 451 20.05 9.71 30.85
CA TRP A 451 20.34 9.06 29.57
C TRP A 451 21.44 8.00 29.65
N GLY A 452 22.16 7.90 30.77
CA GLY A 452 23.31 7.02 30.91
C GLY A 452 24.50 7.47 30.06
N THR A 453 24.67 8.78 29.87
CA THR A 453 25.70 9.38 29.01
C THR A 453 26.73 10.17 29.85
N GLN A 454 27.83 10.57 29.20
CA GLN A 454 28.89 11.39 29.81
C GLN A 454 29.19 12.61 28.94
N LEU A 455 28.16 13.34 28.54
CA LEU A 455 28.31 14.51 27.68
C LEU A 455 28.93 15.68 28.46
N PRO A 456 29.91 16.40 27.89
CA PRO A 456 30.57 17.52 28.58
C PRO A 456 29.66 18.77 28.69
N GLY A 457 28.60 18.85 27.88
CA GLY A 457 27.67 19.98 27.88
C GLY A 457 26.55 19.79 26.86
N PHE A 458 25.52 20.65 26.90
CA PHE A 458 24.45 20.65 25.89
C PHE A 458 24.97 21.03 24.48
N SER A 459 26.09 21.76 24.40
CA SER A 459 26.77 22.03 23.12
C SER A 459 27.20 20.76 22.39
N ALA A 460 27.55 19.68 23.12
CA ALA A 460 27.90 18.40 22.51
C ALA A 460 26.70 17.76 21.78
N LEU A 461 25.49 17.90 22.33
CA LEU A 461 24.26 17.48 21.64
C LEU A 461 24.07 18.27 20.34
N LEU A 462 24.28 19.58 20.41
CA LEU A 462 24.09 20.52 19.29
C LEU A 462 25.08 20.26 18.15
N GLN A 463 26.34 19.95 18.48
CA GLN A 463 27.41 19.71 17.52
C GLN A 463 27.41 18.28 16.97
N SER A 464 26.86 17.31 17.70
CA SER A 464 26.84 15.92 17.24
C SER A 464 26.14 15.82 15.89
N ARG A 465 26.78 15.15 14.92
CA ARG A 465 26.19 14.75 13.63
C ARG A 465 25.79 13.29 13.58
N ARG A 466 25.92 12.60 14.72
CA ARG A 466 25.53 11.20 14.90
C ARG A 466 24.43 11.12 15.98
N PRO A 467 23.47 10.20 15.84
CA PRO A 467 22.52 9.91 16.90
C PRO A 467 23.20 9.62 18.23
N ILE A 468 22.70 10.22 19.31
CA ILE A 468 23.13 9.84 20.66
C ILE A 468 22.20 8.75 21.15
N VAL A 469 22.75 7.55 21.26
CA VAL A 469 22.05 6.35 21.69
C VAL A 469 21.92 6.35 23.21
N THR A 470 20.73 6.02 23.70
CA THR A 470 20.46 5.82 25.13
C THR A 470 19.71 4.51 25.30
N GLN A 471 20.16 3.68 26.24
CA GLN A 471 19.47 2.42 26.57
C GLN A 471 18.58 2.56 27.82
N THR A 472 18.55 3.76 28.41
CA THR A 472 17.76 4.02 29.61
C THR A 472 16.28 4.19 29.24
N ALA A 473 15.39 3.74 30.13
CA ALA A 473 13.95 3.96 29.95
C ALA A 473 13.58 5.46 29.92
N ALA A 474 14.31 6.32 30.65
CA ALA A 474 14.08 7.76 30.65
C ALA A 474 14.49 8.40 29.31
N GLY A 475 15.68 8.10 28.79
CA GLY A 475 16.10 8.60 27.49
C GLY A 475 15.21 8.11 26.35
N GLN A 476 14.77 6.84 26.38
CA GLN A 476 13.82 6.31 25.40
C GLN A 476 12.46 7.00 25.46
N ARG A 477 11.97 7.36 26.65
CA ARG A 477 10.76 8.19 26.81
C ARG A 477 10.96 9.59 26.23
N ASP A 478 12.08 10.25 26.51
CA ASP A 478 12.37 11.59 25.98
C ASP A 478 12.39 11.63 24.46
N ARG A 479 12.96 10.59 23.84
CA ARG A 479 12.97 10.44 22.38
C ARG A 479 11.55 10.33 21.82
N ARG A 480 10.71 9.47 22.39
CA ARG A 480 9.29 9.37 22.00
C ARG A 480 8.52 10.67 22.23
N ASP A 481 8.74 11.34 23.34
CA ASP A 481 8.11 12.64 23.63
C ASP A 481 8.50 13.73 22.61
N PHE A 482 9.72 13.68 22.09
CA PHE A 482 10.14 14.62 21.04
C PHE A 482 9.47 14.32 19.70
N VAL A 483 9.28 13.05 19.32
CA VAL A 483 8.45 12.67 18.16
C VAL A 483 7.01 13.14 18.34
N ARG A 484 6.45 12.99 19.54
CA ARG A 484 5.12 13.52 19.87
C ARG A 484 5.06 15.04 19.76
N LEU A 485 6.10 15.77 20.16
CA LEU A 485 6.19 17.22 19.96
C LEU A 485 6.24 17.61 18.47
N ILE A 486 6.94 16.83 17.64
CA ILE A 486 6.94 17.01 16.18
C ILE A 486 5.52 16.86 15.63
N ALA A 487 4.84 15.77 15.98
CA ALA A 487 3.45 15.51 15.56
C ALA A 487 2.49 16.62 16.01
N GLU A 488 2.58 17.06 17.28
CA GLU A 488 1.76 18.13 17.83
C GLU A 488 1.91 19.43 17.02
N ARG A 489 3.15 19.79 16.64
CA ARG A 489 3.40 20.98 15.82
C ARG A 489 2.94 20.83 14.39
N TYR A 490 3.21 19.68 13.76
CA TYR A 490 2.79 19.40 12.39
C TYR A 490 1.28 19.58 12.26
N PHE A 491 0.50 18.83 13.04
CA PHE A 491 -0.96 18.85 12.93
C PHE A 491 -1.55 20.19 13.38
N ALA A 492 -1.03 20.83 14.43
CA ALA A 492 -1.54 22.14 14.85
C ALA A 492 -1.39 23.21 13.76
N ILE A 493 -0.24 23.24 13.09
CA ILE A 493 0.07 24.27 12.08
C ILE A 493 -0.71 24.01 10.79
N THR A 494 -0.70 22.77 10.29
CA THR A 494 -1.34 22.44 9.02
C THR A 494 -2.86 22.59 9.11
N THR A 495 -3.48 22.08 10.17
CA THR A 495 -4.94 22.18 10.33
C THR A 495 -5.41 23.61 10.58
N ALA A 496 -4.66 24.42 11.34
CA ALA A 496 -4.99 25.83 11.53
C ALA A 496 -4.94 26.63 10.21
N ALA A 497 -3.94 26.36 9.35
CA ALA A 497 -3.84 26.99 8.05
C ALA A 497 -5.05 26.67 7.16
N ILE A 498 -5.47 25.40 7.10
CA ILE A 498 -6.64 24.97 6.34
C ILE A 498 -7.90 25.62 6.91
N ARG A 499 -8.14 25.53 8.23
CA ARG A 499 -9.35 26.12 8.86
C ARG A 499 -9.48 27.62 8.66
N LYS A 500 -8.36 28.33 8.55
CA LYS A 500 -8.34 29.77 8.24
C LYS A 500 -8.76 30.06 6.81
N ALA A 501 -8.38 29.21 5.85
CA ALA A 501 -8.72 29.37 4.44
C ALA A 501 -10.09 28.79 4.08
N ASP A 502 -10.49 27.71 4.76
CA ASP A 502 -11.68 26.91 4.52
C ASP A 502 -12.19 26.29 5.84
N PRO A 503 -13.25 26.87 6.44
CA PRO A 503 -13.84 26.35 7.67
C PRO A 503 -14.84 25.21 7.43
N ASN A 504 -15.19 24.89 6.18
CA ASN A 504 -16.34 24.04 5.85
C ASN A 504 -15.96 22.57 5.63
N HIS A 505 -14.85 22.30 4.94
CA HIS A 505 -14.49 20.96 4.48
C HIS A 505 -13.70 20.12 5.50
N LEU A 506 -13.77 18.79 5.38
CA LEU A 506 -13.07 17.88 6.29
C LEU A 506 -11.54 17.94 6.13
N ILE A 507 -10.83 17.71 7.21
CA ILE A 507 -9.38 17.45 7.22
C ILE A 507 -9.19 15.95 7.42
N LEU A 508 -8.71 15.29 6.36
CA LEU A 508 -8.72 13.84 6.20
C LEU A 508 -7.45 13.16 6.71
N GLY A 509 -6.46 13.92 7.18
CA GLY A 509 -5.19 13.39 7.69
C GLY A 509 -4.09 13.31 6.63
N CYS A 510 -3.06 12.52 6.91
CA CYS A 510 -1.83 12.47 6.11
C CYS A 510 -1.53 11.05 5.58
N ARG A 511 -2.57 10.20 5.44
CA ARG A 511 -2.50 8.86 4.82
C ARG A 511 -1.30 8.06 5.34
N PHE A 512 -1.34 7.67 6.61
CA PHE A 512 -0.23 6.95 7.25
C PHE A 512 0.06 5.64 6.52
N ALA A 513 1.34 5.37 6.19
CA ALA A 513 1.76 4.09 5.61
C ALA A 513 1.70 2.97 6.65
N GLY A 514 0.56 2.27 6.72
CA GLY A 514 0.31 1.12 7.60
C GLY A 514 0.15 1.45 9.09
N ASN A 515 1.04 2.26 9.68
CA ASN A 515 1.04 2.60 11.10
C ASN A 515 1.66 3.99 11.39
N ALA A 516 1.59 4.45 12.64
CA ALA A 516 2.19 5.69 13.13
C ALA A 516 2.93 5.47 14.47
N PRO A 517 4.00 6.24 14.79
CA PRO A 517 4.86 6.03 15.97
C PRO A 517 4.23 6.52 17.28
N GLY A 518 3.10 5.94 17.67
CA GLY A 518 2.42 6.24 18.94
C GLY A 518 1.87 7.67 19.04
N ILE A 519 1.39 8.22 17.92
CA ILE A 519 0.86 9.60 17.81
C ILE A 519 -0.62 9.65 17.42
N TRP A 520 -1.33 8.53 17.48
CA TRP A 520 -2.74 8.42 17.07
C TRP A 520 -3.67 9.36 17.86
N ASP A 521 -3.40 9.54 19.15
CA ASP A 521 -4.15 10.46 20.02
C ASP A 521 -3.94 11.93 19.61
N ILE A 522 -2.74 12.29 19.16
CA ILE A 522 -2.42 13.62 18.64
C ILE A 522 -3.11 13.83 17.29
N ALA A 523 -3.02 12.86 16.38
CA ALA A 523 -3.75 12.92 15.12
C ALA A 523 -5.27 13.12 15.35
N GLY A 524 -5.85 12.36 16.28
CA GLY A 524 -7.25 12.45 16.66
C GLY A 524 -7.68 13.80 17.27
N LYS A 525 -6.74 14.56 17.85
CA LYS A 525 -7.01 15.91 18.37
C LYS A 525 -7.31 16.92 17.24
N TYR A 526 -6.65 16.77 16.09
CA TYR A 526 -6.65 17.78 15.02
C TYR A 526 -7.45 17.38 13.78
N LEU A 527 -7.55 16.08 13.49
CA LEU A 527 -8.19 15.57 12.28
C LEU A 527 -9.67 15.29 12.50
N ASP A 528 -10.49 15.48 11.47
CA ASP A 528 -11.89 15.05 11.49
C ASP A 528 -12.00 13.56 11.22
N ILE A 529 -11.22 13.08 10.24
CA ILE A 529 -11.05 11.67 9.87
C ILE A 529 -9.55 11.36 9.88
N VAL A 530 -9.18 10.19 10.39
CA VAL A 530 -7.80 9.70 10.30
C VAL A 530 -7.67 8.74 9.12
N SER A 531 -6.86 9.10 8.13
CA SER A 531 -6.56 8.27 6.96
C SER A 531 -5.32 7.37 7.15
N VAL A 532 -5.38 6.17 6.58
CA VAL A 532 -4.30 5.18 6.58
C VAL A 532 -4.26 4.49 5.21
N ASN A 533 -3.09 4.38 4.62
CA ASN A 533 -2.82 3.47 3.52
C ASN A 533 -2.47 2.11 4.12
N TYR A 534 -3.26 1.08 3.86
CA TYR A 534 -3.08 -0.21 4.53
C TYR A 534 -3.27 -1.36 3.54
N TYR A 535 -2.14 -1.88 3.08
CA TYR A 535 -2.03 -3.05 2.22
C TYR A 535 -1.99 -4.33 3.08
N GLY A 536 -3.15 -4.69 3.66
CA GLY A 536 -3.31 -5.85 4.51
C GLY A 536 -3.31 -7.17 3.73
N ARG A 537 -3.33 -8.30 4.46
CA ARG A 537 -3.45 -9.64 3.85
C ARG A 537 -4.89 -10.13 3.87
N VAL A 538 -5.19 -11.03 2.95
CA VAL A 538 -6.40 -11.83 2.92
C VAL A 538 -6.00 -13.30 2.92
N ASP A 539 -6.57 -14.03 3.87
CA ASP A 539 -6.57 -15.48 3.87
C ASP A 539 -7.75 -15.95 3.02
N LEU A 540 -7.46 -16.35 1.79
CA LEU A 540 -8.48 -16.80 0.83
C LEU A 540 -9.12 -18.13 1.24
N GLU A 541 -8.43 -18.99 1.99
CA GLU A 541 -9.05 -20.23 2.46
C GLU A 541 -10.08 -19.90 3.53
N ARG A 542 -9.70 -19.05 4.48
CA ARG A 542 -10.61 -18.63 5.54
C ARG A 542 -11.67 -17.66 5.05
N GLY A 543 -11.42 -16.85 4.03
CA GLY A 543 -12.35 -15.80 3.60
C GLY A 543 -12.31 -14.55 4.48
N LEU A 544 -11.17 -14.23 5.11
CA LEU A 544 -11.04 -13.09 6.02
C LEU A 544 -9.69 -12.37 5.90
N SER A 545 -9.62 -11.14 6.41
CA SER A 545 -8.35 -10.44 6.63
C SER A 545 -7.91 -10.61 8.10
N PRO A 546 -6.77 -11.27 8.38
CA PRO A 546 -6.39 -11.62 9.74
C PRO A 546 -5.85 -10.43 10.55
N ASP A 547 -5.32 -9.40 9.90
CA ASP A 547 -4.58 -8.31 10.53
C ASP A 547 -5.32 -6.96 10.48
N MET A 548 -5.99 -6.65 9.37
CA MET A 548 -6.58 -5.33 9.15
C MET A 548 -7.63 -4.94 10.20
N PRO A 549 -8.65 -5.76 10.55
CA PRO A 549 -9.67 -5.35 11.52
C PRO A 549 -9.12 -5.00 12.91
N ALA A 550 -8.14 -5.78 13.39
CA ALA A 550 -7.51 -5.52 14.68
C ALA A 550 -6.66 -4.23 14.66
N ALA A 551 -5.95 -3.97 13.55
CA ALA A 551 -5.20 -2.73 13.37
C ALA A 551 -6.13 -1.52 13.36
N MET A 552 -7.21 -1.55 12.57
CA MET A 552 -8.17 -0.45 12.48
C MET A 552 -8.87 -0.18 13.82
N ALA A 553 -9.31 -1.23 14.54
CA ALA A 553 -9.90 -1.07 15.87
C ALA A 553 -8.92 -0.42 16.87
N ARG A 554 -7.63 -0.78 16.82
CA ARG A 554 -6.59 -0.17 17.65
C ARG A 554 -6.38 1.30 17.31
N TYR A 555 -6.29 1.65 16.02
CA TYR A 555 -6.10 3.04 15.59
C TYR A 555 -7.29 3.90 16.00
N HIS A 556 -8.51 3.41 15.79
CA HIS A 556 -9.73 4.09 16.24
C HIS A 556 -9.76 4.28 17.76
N ALA A 557 -9.42 3.25 18.54
CA ALA A 557 -9.42 3.34 19.99
C ALA A 557 -8.44 4.42 20.52
N GLN A 558 -7.33 4.63 19.82
CA GLN A 558 -6.31 5.60 20.21
C GLN A 558 -6.62 7.02 19.69
N SER A 559 -7.09 7.15 18.44
CA SER A 559 -7.43 8.46 17.86
C SER A 559 -8.79 8.99 18.30
N ARG A 560 -9.73 8.08 18.63
CA ARG A 560 -11.14 8.38 18.94
C ARG A 560 -11.87 9.11 17.81
N ARG A 561 -11.38 8.99 16.58
CA ARG A 561 -11.96 9.57 15.35
C ARG A 561 -12.42 8.48 14.39
N PRO A 562 -13.38 8.78 13.50
CA PRO A 562 -13.64 7.91 12.36
C PRO A 562 -12.38 7.72 11.53
N LEU A 563 -12.27 6.54 10.91
CA LEU A 563 -11.15 6.16 10.06
C LEU A 563 -11.59 6.08 8.60
N MET A 564 -10.60 6.21 7.72
CA MET A 564 -10.72 5.90 6.29
C MET A 564 -9.47 5.16 5.86
N ILE A 565 -9.62 4.03 5.16
CA ILE A 565 -8.50 3.44 4.43
C ILE A 565 -8.44 4.10 3.07
N THR A 566 -7.28 4.64 2.72
CA THR A 566 -7.12 5.52 1.56
C THR A 566 -6.27 4.92 0.45
N GLU A 567 -5.65 3.77 0.70
CA GLU A 567 -5.05 2.89 -0.31
C GLU A 567 -5.06 1.46 0.19
N TRP A 568 -5.43 0.54 -0.70
CA TRP A 568 -5.29 -0.92 -0.56
C TRP A 568 -5.52 -1.59 -1.91
N SER A 569 -4.90 -2.74 -2.14
CA SER A 569 -5.01 -3.50 -3.39
C SER A 569 -4.42 -4.90 -3.27
N PHE A 570 -4.61 -5.72 -4.31
CA PHE A 570 -4.06 -7.08 -4.43
C PHE A 570 -3.58 -7.33 -5.87
N PRO A 571 -2.28 -7.19 -6.19
CA PRO A 571 -1.77 -7.51 -7.53
C PRO A 571 -1.96 -8.98 -7.87
N ALA A 572 -2.47 -9.28 -9.07
CA ALA A 572 -2.50 -10.66 -9.55
C ALA A 572 -1.42 -10.94 -10.59
N LEU A 573 -0.81 -12.13 -10.50
CA LEU A 573 0.33 -12.53 -11.33
C LEU A 573 -0.08 -13.00 -12.74
N ASP A 574 -1.35 -13.32 -12.98
CA ASP A 574 -1.88 -13.70 -14.30
C ASP A 574 -2.19 -12.51 -15.22
N ALA A 575 -1.94 -11.27 -14.76
CA ALA A 575 -2.22 -10.06 -15.53
C ALA A 575 -1.23 -9.80 -16.68
N GLY A 576 -0.14 -10.59 -16.78
CA GLY A 576 0.94 -10.36 -17.75
C GLY A 576 1.86 -9.18 -17.38
N LEU A 577 1.79 -8.70 -16.14
CA LEU A 577 2.68 -7.68 -15.57
C LEU A 577 3.70 -8.32 -14.63
N PRO A 578 4.92 -7.76 -14.48
CA PRO A 578 5.93 -8.34 -13.61
C PRO A 578 5.50 -8.41 -12.14
N CYS A 579 4.80 -7.38 -11.64
CA CYS A 579 4.34 -7.28 -10.26
C CYS A 579 5.46 -7.51 -9.22
N GLN A 580 6.69 -7.12 -9.55
CA GLN A 580 7.88 -7.32 -8.72
C GLN A 580 8.02 -6.22 -7.67
N HIS A 581 7.46 -5.03 -7.94
CA HIS A 581 7.61 -3.84 -7.12
C HIS A 581 6.25 -3.35 -6.61
N GLY A 582 6.27 -2.59 -5.51
CA GLY A 582 5.08 -2.03 -4.86
C GLY A 582 4.50 -2.84 -3.70
N ALA A 583 3.54 -2.25 -2.99
CA ALA A 583 2.89 -2.81 -1.82
C ALA A 583 1.77 -3.83 -2.13
N GLY A 584 1.32 -4.57 -1.12
CA GLY A 584 0.18 -5.49 -1.24
C GLY A 584 0.56 -6.96 -1.43
N GLN A 585 -0.35 -7.82 -1.00
CA GLN A 585 -0.25 -9.26 -1.20
C GLN A 585 -0.46 -9.59 -2.67
N ARG A 586 0.49 -10.31 -3.27
CA ARG A 586 0.34 -10.88 -4.61
C ARG A 586 -0.55 -12.12 -4.54
N VAL A 587 -1.43 -12.27 -5.52
CA VAL A 587 -2.32 -13.43 -5.68
C VAL A 587 -2.11 -14.05 -7.06
N ALA A 588 -2.48 -15.32 -7.23
CA ALA A 588 -2.17 -16.02 -8.47
C ALA A 588 -3.03 -15.54 -9.65
N THR A 589 -4.30 -15.17 -9.40
CA THR A 589 -5.26 -14.89 -10.48
C THR A 589 -6.13 -13.66 -10.28
N GLN A 590 -6.68 -13.09 -11.37
CA GLN A 590 -7.70 -12.03 -11.30
C GLN A 590 -8.94 -12.45 -10.48
N THR A 591 -9.29 -13.73 -10.53
CA THR A 591 -10.38 -14.29 -9.70
C THR A 591 -10.04 -14.21 -8.21
N GLU A 592 -8.82 -14.53 -7.83
CA GLU A 592 -8.35 -14.38 -6.44
C GLU A 592 -8.29 -12.91 -6.02
N LYS A 593 -7.82 -12.01 -6.91
CA LYS A 593 -7.82 -10.54 -6.68
C LYS A 593 -9.23 -10.03 -6.41
N ALA A 594 -10.19 -10.43 -7.24
CA ALA A 594 -11.60 -10.09 -7.05
C ALA A 594 -12.16 -10.64 -5.73
N ARG A 595 -11.80 -11.86 -5.33
CA ARG A 595 -12.19 -12.45 -4.06
C ARG A 595 -11.59 -11.70 -2.86
N CYS A 596 -10.32 -11.31 -2.94
CA CYS A 596 -9.68 -10.44 -1.94
C CYS A 596 -10.39 -9.09 -1.83
N TYR A 597 -10.76 -8.48 -2.96
CA TYR A 597 -11.55 -7.24 -2.98
C TYR A 597 -12.85 -7.38 -2.19
N ALA A 598 -13.63 -8.44 -2.45
CA ALA A 598 -14.89 -8.68 -1.75
C ALA A 598 -14.70 -8.83 -0.24
N ILE A 599 -13.77 -9.69 0.18
CA ILE A 599 -13.49 -9.97 1.60
C ILE A 599 -13.06 -8.69 2.32
N TYR A 600 -12.09 -7.98 1.74
CA TYR A 600 -11.48 -6.81 2.36
C TYR A 600 -12.48 -5.65 2.46
N GLN A 601 -13.20 -5.37 1.37
CA GLN A 601 -14.14 -4.26 1.30
C GLN A 601 -15.36 -4.48 2.21
N ARG A 602 -15.90 -5.70 2.30
CA ARG A 602 -17.00 -6.02 3.24
C ARG A 602 -16.58 -5.86 4.70
N ALA A 603 -15.37 -6.30 5.03
CA ALA A 603 -14.82 -6.11 6.37
C ALA A 603 -14.75 -4.62 6.74
N LEU A 604 -14.31 -3.76 5.81
CA LEU A 604 -14.28 -2.31 6.01
C LEU A 604 -15.67 -1.71 6.21
N PHE A 605 -16.61 -2.04 5.33
CA PHE A 605 -17.99 -1.55 5.42
C PHE A 605 -18.63 -1.90 6.77
N SER A 606 -18.32 -3.06 7.33
CA SER A 606 -18.95 -3.56 8.55
C SER A 606 -18.46 -2.86 9.83
N MET A 607 -17.29 -2.20 9.80
CA MET A 607 -16.69 -1.57 10.98
C MET A 607 -17.44 -0.29 11.37
N PRO A 608 -17.89 -0.14 12.63
CA PRO A 608 -18.74 0.98 13.06
C PRO A 608 -18.04 2.34 13.11
N PHE A 609 -16.73 2.40 12.86
CA PHE A 609 -15.94 3.64 12.86
C PHE A 609 -15.24 3.90 11.53
N MET A 610 -15.39 3.01 10.54
CA MET A 610 -14.83 3.20 9.20
C MET A 610 -15.86 3.95 8.36
N VAL A 611 -15.50 5.10 7.79
CA VAL A 611 -16.42 5.93 6.99
C VAL A 611 -16.06 5.96 5.51
N GLY A 612 -14.98 5.26 5.13
CA GLY A 612 -14.49 5.30 3.76
C GLY A 612 -13.43 4.27 3.43
N SER A 613 -13.34 3.95 2.15
CA SER A 613 -12.36 3.07 1.55
C SER A 613 -12.06 3.52 0.11
N ASP A 614 -10.81 3.89 -0.17
CA ASP A 614 -10.32 4.15 -1.53
C ASP A 614 -9.44 2.99 -2.01
N TYR A 615 -9.83 2.38 -3.13
CA TYR A 615 -9.07 1.33 -3.79
C TYR A 615 -7.89 1.92 -4.58
N PHE A 616 -6.70 1.35 -4.44
CA PHE A 616 -5.55 1.70 -5.25
C PHE A 616 -5.42 0.68 -6.39
N MET A 617 -5.76 1.00 -7.64
CA MET A 617 -6.12 2.32 -8.19
C MET A 617 -6.90 2.17 -9.50
N TRP A 618 -7.14 3.28 -10.21
CA TRP A 618 -7.83 3.30 -11.51
C TRP A 618 -7.19 2.38 -12.56
N VAL A 619 -5.88 2.51 -12.79
CA VAL A 619 -5.17 1.87 -13.91
C VAL A 619 -3.93 1.12 -13.41
N ASP A 620 -3.60 0.02 -14.08
CA ASP A 620 -2.34 -0.70 -13.87
C ASP A 620 -1.11 0.19 -14.12
N GLU A 621 -0.02 -0.17 -13.46
CA GLU A 621 1.24 0.54 -13.64
C GLU A 621 1.97 0.08 -14.91
N PRO A 622 2.89 0.90 -15.44
CA PRO A 622 3.70 0.51 -16.59
C PRO A 622 4.52 -0.75 -16.28
N ALA A 623 4.45 -1.76 -17.16
CA ALA A 623 5.20 -3.02 -17.02
C ALA A 623 6.73 -2.85 -16.90
N LEU A 624 7.27 -1.71 -17.30
CA LEU A 624 8.70 -1.40 -17.25
C LEU A 624 9.12 -0.62 -15.98
N GLY A 625 8.17 -0.37 -15.08
CA GLY A 625 8.34 0.46 -13.89
C GLY A 625 8.06 1.94 -14.16
N ILE A 626 7.65 2.68 -13.13
CA ILE A 626 7.46 4.15 -13.20
C ILE A 626 8.81 4.86 -13.38
N SER A 627 9.78 4.59 -12.50
CA SER A 627 11.13 5.15 -12.57
C SER A 627 12.18 4.27 -11.88
N SER A 628 13.46 4.56 -12.08
CA SER A 628 14.58 3.92 -11.40
C SER A 628 14.58 4.10 -9.88
N THR A 629 13.98 5.18 -9.37
CA THR A 629 13.88 5.47 -7.91
C THR A 629 12.56 5.05 -7.27
N PHE A 630 11.58 4.70 -8.10
CA PHE A 630 10.26 4.22 -7.72
C PHE A 630 9.78 3.23 -8.80
N PRO A 631 10.23 1.97 -8.74
CA PRO A 631 10.13 1.02 -9.85
C PRO A 631 8.81 0.24 -9.92
N GLU A 632 7.73 0.74 -9.31
CA GLU A 632 6.45 0.03 -9.26
C GLU A 632 5.92 -0.33 -10.67
N ASP A 633 5.52 -1.60 -10.82
CA ASP A 633 5.21 -2.30 -12.07
C ASP A 633 4.03 -3.28 -11.92
N SER A 634 3.11 -2.97 -10.99
CA SER A 634 2.11 -3.91 -10.48
C SER A 634 0.71 -3.78 -11.09
N ASN A 635 -0.03 -4.91 -11.07
CA ASN A 635 -1.43 -5.03 -11.47
C ASN A 635 -2.39 -4.44 -10.43
N TYR A 636 -2.35 -3.13 -10.19
CA TYR A 636 -3.25 -2.46 -9.25
C TYR A 636 -4.60 -2.08 -9.83
N GLY A 637 -4.69 -1.85 -11.14
CA GLY A 637 -5.80 -1.20 -11.82
C GLY A 637 -7.15 -1.90 -11.71
N LEU A 638 -8.20 -1.09 -11.84
CA LEU A 638 -9.53 -1.51 -12.31
C LEU A 638 -9.54 -1.74 -13.83
N VAL A 639 -8.66 -1.04 -14.54
CA VAL A 639 -8.39 -1.19 -15.98
C VAL A 639 -6.91 -1.43 -16.24
N ASP A 640 -6.62 -2.06 -17.38
CA ASP A 640 -5.26 -2.25 -17.88
C ASP A 640 -4.70 -0.97 -18.57
N VAL A 641 -3.48 -1.07 -19.09
CA VAL A 641 -2.82 0.03 -19.83
C VAL A 641 -3.57 0.45 -21.11
N ASN A 642 -4.46 -0.38 -21.65
CA ASN A 642 -5.27 -0.12 -22.84
C ASN A 642 -6.68 0.42 -22.50
N ASP A 643 -6.93 0.70 -21.21
CA ASP A 643 -8.22 1.12 -20.66
C ASP A 643 -9.32 0.05 -20.81
N ASP A 644 -8.94 -1.22 -20.85
CA ASP A 644 -9.85 -2.36 -20.81
C ASP A 644 -10.04 -2.82 -19.36
N ALA A 645 -11.29 -3.03 -18.97
CA ALA A 645 -11.63 -3.36 -17.58
C ALA A 645 -11.28 -4.81 -17.25
N TRP A 646 -10.74 -5.03 -16.04
CA TRP A 646 -10.59 -6.37 -15.46
C TRP A 646 -11.98 -6.89 -15.04
N PRO A 647 -12.59 -7.85 -15.77
CA PRO A 647 -14.01 -8.15 -15.62
C PRO A 647 -14.33 -8.80 -14.28
N GLU A 648 -13.49 -9.71 -13.77
CA GLU A 648 -13.66 -10.36 -12.47
C GLU A 648 -13.72 -9.32 -11.34
N LEU A 649 -12.78 -8.37 -11.37
CA LEU A 649 -12.65 -7.32 -10.36
C LEU A 649 -13.81 -6.32 -10.45
N THR A 650 -14.10 -5.80 -11.65
CA THR A 650 -15.12 -4.75 -11.83
C THR A 650 -16.54 -5.27 -11.62
N GLN A 651 -16.83 -6.53 -11.99
CA GLN A 651 -18.10 -7.18 -11.64
C GLN A 651 -18.24 -7.39 -10.13
N THR A 652 -17.15 -7.76 -9.45
CA THR A 652 -17.15 -7.90 -7.99
C THR A 652 -17.34 -6.55 -7.30
N ALA A 653 -16.62 -5.51 -7.73
CA ALA A 653 -16.79 -4.14 -7.25
C ALA A 653 -18.24 -3.66 -7.44
N THR A 654 -18.82 -3.90 -8.61
CA THR A 654 -20.23 -3.59 -8.94
C THR A 654 -21.22 -4.17 -7.93
N ARG A 655 -20.98 -5.41 -7.47
CA ARG A 655 -21.83 -6.09 -6.51
C ARG A 655 -21.56 -5.58 -5.09
N VAL A 656 -20.30 -5.60 -4.66
CA VAL A 656 -19.90 -5.35 -3.27
C VAL A 656 -20.08 -3.88 -2.88
N ASN A 657 -19.71 -2.93 -3.75
CA ASN A 657 -19.75 -1.50 -3.42
C ASN A 657 -21.16 -0.99 -3.12
N ARG A 658 -22.18 -1.56 -3.77
CA ARG A 658 -23.59 -1.20 -3.52
C ARG A 658 -24.09 -1.61 -2.14
N LEU A 659 -23.36 -2.49 -1.46
CA LEU A 659 -23.68 -2.99 -0.13
C LEU A 659 -23.19 -2.06 0.98
N ALA A 660 -22.36 -1.06 0.68
CA ALA A 660 -21.64 -0.23 1.65
C ALA A 660 -22.53 0.32 2.77
N LEU A 661 -23.59 1.04 2.43
CA LEU A 661 -24.48 1.67 3.41
C LEU A 661 -25.25 0.63 4.24
N GLN A 662 -25.65 -0.50 3.66
CA GLN A 662 -26.45 -1.52 4.34
C GLN A 662 -25.58 -2.34 5.31
N LEU A 663 -24.39 -2.77 4.87
CA LEU A 663 -23.38 -3.41 5.72
C LEU A 663 -22.97 -2.48 6.86
N HIS A 664 -22.71 -1.20 6.56
CA HIS A 664 -22.31 -0.24 7.57
C HIS A 664 -23.40 0.06 8.59
N ALA A 665 -24.68 0.09 8.17
CA ALA A 665 -25.80 0.19 9.10
C ALA A 665 -25.95 -1.05 10.01
N GLY A 666 -25.30 -2.17 9.67
CA GLY A 666 -25.48 -3.46 10.34
C GLY A 666 -26.91 -3.97 10.20
N GLN A 667 -27.54 -3.70 9.06
CA GLN A 667 -28.87 -4.19 8.66
C GLN A 667 -28.70 -5.43 7.79
N THR A 668 -28.03 -6.44 8.35
CA THR A 668 -27.58 -7.65 7.67
C THR A 668 -28.30 -8.87 8.22
N ALA A 669 -28.37 -9.94 7.45
CA ALA A 669 -28.51 -11.27 8.01
C ALA A 669 -27.12 -11.72 8.52
N GLU A 670 -27.09 -12.66 9.46
CA GLU A 670 -25.83 -13.28 9.90
C GLU A 670 -26.10 -14.77 10.01
N LEU A 671 -26.06 -15.42 8.85
CA LEU A 671 -26.31 -16.83 8.69
C LEU A 671 -25.17 -17.63 9.30
N SER A 672 -25.50 -18.82 9.79
CA SER A 672 -24.49 -19.76 10.27
C SER A 672 -25.01 -21.17 10.15
N GLY A 673 -24.14 -22.08 9.70
CA GLY A 673 -24.44 -23.49 9.58
C GLY A 673 -24.05 -24.30 10.81
N GLU A 674 -24.78 -25.38 11.07
CA GLU A 674 -24.36 -26.40 12.02
C GLU A 674 -24.93 -27.77 11.61
N ILE A 675 -24.06 -28.74 11.32
CA ILE A 675 -24.49 -30.11 11.03
C ILE A 675 -24.62 -30.88 12.35
N ARG A 676 -25.79 -31.46 12.63
CA ARG A 676 -26.08 -32.21 13.87
C ARG A 676 -26.57 -33.63 13.59
N PRO A 677 -26.15 -34.63 14.38
CA PRO A 677 -26.77 -35.95 14.36
C PRO A 677 -28.23 -35.87 14.86
N ALA A 678 -29.14 -36.58 14.21
CA ALA A 678 -30.57 -36.64 14.54
C ALA A 678 -31.10 -38.07 14.35
N GLY A 679 -30.87 -38.94 15.35
CA GLY A 679 -31.26 -40.35 15.27
C GLY A 679 -30.45 -41.10 14.20
N GLU A 680 -31.13 -41.70 13.21
CA GLU A 680 -30.52 -42.34 12.03
C GLU A 680 -30.23 -41.34 10.89
N HIS A 681 -30.54 -40.06 11.07
CA HIS A 681 -30.34 -38.99 10.10
C HIS A 681 -29.37 -37.91 10.62
N ALA A 682 -29.11 -36.90 9.80
CA ALA A 682 -28.55 -35.64 10.24
C ALA A 682 -29.45 -34.47 9.86
N VAL A 683 -29.23 -33.33 10.50
CA VAL A 683 -29.83 -32.06 10.11
C VAL A 683 -28.73 -31.04 9.92
N LEU A 684 -28.83 -30.26 8.85
CA LEU A 684 -28.10 -29.02 8.69
C LEU A 684 -28.99 -27.90 9.24
N ARG A 685 -28.62 -27.35 10.40
CA ARG A 685 -29.28 -26.20 10.98
C ARG A 685 -28.68 -24.92 10.40
N VAL A 686 -29.50 -24.11 9.75
CA VAL A 686 -29.14 -22.75 9.33
C VAL A 686 -29.77 -21.78 10.31
N ARG A 687 -28.98 -20.94 10.96
CA ARG A 687 -29.46 -19.93 11.91
C ARG A 687 -29.24 -18.55 11.34
N ASN A 688 -30.08 -17.58 11.70
CA ASN A 688 -29.86 -16.18 11.39
C ASN A 688 -29.69 -15.39 12.70
N ARG A 689 -28.51 -14.84 12.95
CA ARG A 689 -28.21 -13.99 14.12
C ARG A 689 -28.26 -12.51 13.79
N GLY A 690 -28.51 -12.17 12.54
CA GLY A 690 -28.59 -10.80 12.05
C GLY A 690 -29.91 -10.13 12.41
N LYS A 691 -30.11 -8.95 11.84
CA LYS A 691 -31.28 -8.09 12.07
C LYS A 691 -32.32 -8.18 10.96
N VAL A 692 -31.96 -8.74 9.80
CA VAL A 692 -32.83 -8.85 8.63
C VAL A 692 -33.10 -10.31 8.32
N ALA A 693 -34.33 -10.63 7.90
CA ALA A 693 -34.70 -11.98 7.47
C ALA A 693 -33.93 -12.37 6.21
N ALA A 694 -33.58 -13.65 6.08
CA ALA A 694 -32.84 -14.17 4.94
C ALA A 694 -33.61 -15.29 4.25
N ARG A 695 -33.56 -15.33 2.92
CA ARG A 695 -34.04 -16.45 2.11
C ARG A 695 -33.04 -16.76 1.02
N CYS A 696 -32.39 -17.93 1.12
CA CYS A 696 -31.30 -18.30 0.23
C CYS A 696 -31.31 -19.80 -0.08
N PRO A 697 -30.64 -20.22 -1.17
CA PRO A 697 -30.35 -21.62 -1.38
C PRO A 697 -29.25 -22.09 -0.41
N VAL A 698 -29.24 -23.39 -0.16
CA VAL A 698 -28.20 -24.10 0.58
C VAL A 698 -27.80 -25.30 -0.26
N ARG A 699 -26.53 -25.36 -0.66
CA ARG A 699 -25.98 -26.49 -1.40
C ARG A 699 -25.25 -27.39 -0.43
N PHE A 700 -25.50 -28.69 -0.47
CA PHE A 700 -24.90 -29.64 0.46
C PHE A 700 -24.47 -30.92 -0.25
N TRP A 701 -23.52 -31.62 0.34
CA TRP A 701 -23.02 -32.91 -0.12
C TRP A 701 -23.09 -33.92 1.02
N VAL A 702 -23.65 -35.09 0.76
CA VAL A 702 -23.63 -36.23 1.68
C VAL A 702 -22.95 -37.40 0.98
N GLN A 703 -21.78 -37.79 1.47
CA GLN A 703 -20.93 -38.81 0.84
C GLN A 703 -20.70 -38.54 -0.66
N GLY A 704 -20.26 -37.32 -0.98
CA GLY A 704 -20.00 -36.86 -2.35
C GLY A 704 -21.26 -36.58 -3.19
N LYS A 705 -22.44 -37.04 -2.77
CA LYS A 705 -23.70 -36.78 -3.50
C LYS A 705 -24.24 -35.40 -3.16
N GLU A 706 -24.42 -34.58 -4.18
CA GLU A 706 -24.92 -33.22 -4.06
C GLU A 706 -26.44 -33.15 -3.91
N GLY A 707 -26.92 -32.15 -3.15
CA GLY A 707 -28.30 -31.71 -3.10
C GLY A 707 -28.40 -30.21 -2.83
N THR A 708 -29.59 -29.66 -3.05
CA THR A 708 -29.92 -28.25 -2.79
C THR A 708 -31.23 -28.15 -2.02
N ALA A 709 -31.30 -27.25 -1.05
CA ALA A 709 -32.51 -26.89 -0.33
C ALA A 709 -32.65 -25.36 -0.27
N TRP A 710 -33.87 -24.86 -0.08
CA TRP A 710 -34.11 -23.45 0.20
C TRP A 710 -34.42 -23.25 1.68
N VAL A 711 -33.80 -22.25 2.29
CA VAL A 711 -34.08 -21.85 3.67
C VAL A 711 -34.66 -20.44 3.72
N SER A 712 -35.50 -20.17 4.70
CA SER A 712 -36.07 -18.87 5.02
C SER A 712 -36.02 -18.71 6.53
N VAL A 713 -35.16 -17.82 7.01
CA VAL A 713 -34.81 -17.71 8.43
C VAL A 713 -34.97 -16.27 8.91
N ASP A 714 -35.96 -16.05 9.77
CA ASP A 714 -36.20 -14.76 10.43
C ASP A 714 -35.04 -14.38 11.39
N PRO A 715 -34.87 -13.09 11.73
CA PRO A 715 -33.89 -12.64 12.71
C PRO A 715 -33.99 -13.40 14.04
N GLY A 716 -32.87 -13.94 14.52
CA GLY A 716 -32.80 -14.78 15.73
C GLY A 716 -33.33 -16.21 15.55
N GLY A 717 -33.85 -16.56 14.37
CA GLY A 717 -34.46 -17.84 14.04
C GLY A 717 -33.46 -18.90 13.55
N HIS A 718 -34.00 -20.09 13.24
CA HIS A 718 -33.28 -21.13 12.53
C HIS A 718 -34.23 -22.02 11.71
N GLN A 719 -33.70 -22.65 10.67
CA GLN A 719 -34.38 -23.70 9.91
C GLN A 719 -33.46 -24.92 9.79
N ASP A 720 -34.03 -26.11 10.00
CA ASP A 720 -33.32 -27.38 9.84
C ASP A 720 -33.59 -27.98 8.46
N VAL A 721 -32.53 -28.30 7.72
CA VAL A 721 -32.57 -29.07 6.46
C VAL A 721 -32.26 -30.53 6.79
N PRO A 722 -33.21 -31.47 6.59
CA PRO A 722 -32.98 -32.88 6.88
C PRO A 722 -32.02 -33.51 5.86
N LEU A 723 -31.06 -34.28 6.35
CA LEU A 723 -30.04 -34.96 5.57
C LEU A 723 -30.13 -36.47 5.80
N ARG A 724 -30.36 -37.21 4.72
CA ARG A 724 -30.40 -38.68 4.76
C ARG A 724 -29.00 -39.25 4.77
N LEU A 725 -28.70 -40.13 5.72
CA LEU A 725 -27.43 -40.83 5.83
C LEU A 725 -27.64 -42.32 5.54
N ASP A 726 -26.77 -42.92 4.73
CA ASP A 726 -26.76 -44.35 4.44
C ASP A 726 -25.50 -45.00 5.06
N GLY A 727 -25.26 -44.75 6.35
CA GLY A 727 -24.07 -45.20 7.10
C GLY A 727 -23.11 -44.06 7.49
N PRO A 728 -21.85 -44.39 7.88
CA PRO A 728 -20.81 -43.38 8.11
C PRO A 728 -20.72 -42.44 6.90
N SER A 729 -20.83 -41.14 7.14
CA SER A 729 -21.00 -40.15 6.09
C SER A 729 -20.22 -38.87 6.37
N PHE A 730 -19.54 -38.34 5.35
CA PHE A 730 -19.07 -36.96 5.38
C PHE A 730 -20.15 -36.05 4.82
N VAL A 731 -20.46 -34.98 5.54
CA VAL A 731 -21.40 -33.97 5.12
C VAL A 731 -20.67 -32.64 4.99
N ALA A 732 -20.86 -31.96 3.87
CA ALA A 732 -20.45 -30.57 3.69
C ALA A 732 -21.63 -29.74 3.22
N ALA A 733 -21.69 -28.45 3.55
CA ALA A 733 -22.70 -27.54 3.07
C ALA A 733 -22.16 -26.12 2.91
N VAL A 734 -22.71 -25.41 1.94
CA VAL A 734 -22.51 -23.98 1.68
C VAL A 734 -23.88 -23.33 1.73
N ILE A 735 -24.06 -22.43 2.69
CA ILE A 735 -25.24 -21.57 2.84
C ILE A 735 -25.05 -20.38 1.91
N ASP A 736 -26.11 -20.01 1.19
CA ASP A 736 -26.11 -18.93 0.22
C ASP A 736 -24.93 -19.00 -0.80
N PRO A 737 -24.81 -20.09 -1.56
CA PRO A 737 -23.73 -20.26 -2.54
C PRO A 737 -23.77 -19.23 -3.67
N GLU A 738 -24.83 -18.41 -3.75
CA GLU A 738 -25.02 -17.36 -4.76
C GLU A 738 -24.60 -15.97 -4.23
N ASP A 739 -24.21 -15.85 -2.95
CA ASP A 739 -23.84 -14.56 -2.30
C ASP A 739 -24.93 -13.49 -2.53
N SER A 740 -26.17 -13.92 -2.27
CA SER A 740 -27.41 -13.16 -2.46
C SER A 740 -27.90 -12.50 -1.17
N ILE A 741 -27.39 -12.95 -0.02
CA ILE A 741 -27.71 -12.46 1.30
C ILE A 741 -26.62 -11.49 1.77
N LEU A 742 -27.08 -10.39 2.35
CA LEU A 742 -26.21 -9.39 2.92
C LEU A 742 -25.73 -9.81 4.31
N GLU A 743 -24.44 -10.14 4.43
CA GLU A 743 -23.83 -10.59 5.70
C GLU A 743 -22.50 -9.89 5.98
N THR A 744 -22.13 -9.72 7.24
CA THR A 744 -20.80 -9.19 7.57
C THR A 744 -19.72 -10.26 7.58
N GLU A 745 -20.09 -11.48 7.99
CA GLU A 745 -19.22 -12.63 8.17
C GLU A 745 -19.79 -13.80 7.34
N GLU A 746 -18.98 -14.41 6.48
CA GLU A 746 -19.43 -15.51 5.61
C GLU A 746 -18.71 -16.83 5.90
N THR A 747 -17.76 -16.82 6.83
CA THR A 747 -16.89 -17.97 7.04
C THR A 747 -17.59 -19.14 7.74
N ASP A 748 -18.70 -18.86 8.44
CA ASP A 748 -19.59 -19.87 9.01
C ASP A 748 -20.77 -20.25 8.11
N ASN A 749 -20.80 -19.75 6.87
CA ASN A 749 -21.69 -20.24 5.82
C ASN A 749 -21.18 -21.54 5.19
N GLN A 750 -19.92 -21.90 5.40
CA GLN A 750 -19.36 -23.18 4.98
C GLN A 750 -19.19 -24.10 6.19
N VAL A 751 -19.87 -25.25 6.17
CA VAL A 751 -19.79 -26.23 7.27
C VAL A 751 -19.52 -27.62 6.78
N GLU A 752 -18.64 -28.32 7.50
CA GLU A 752 -18.30 -29.71 7.23
C GLU A 752 -18.35 -30.54 8.53
N ARG A 753 -18.80 -31.79 8.42
CA ARG A 753 -18.82 -32.72 9.54
C ARG A 753 -18.77 -34.16 9.06
N ALA A 754 -17.82 -34.93 9.61
CA ALA A 754 -17.90 -36.38 9.56
C ALA A 754 -18.89 -36.89 10.61
N LEU A 755 -19.84 -37.71 10.19
CA LEU A 755 -20.87 -38.30 11.01
C LEU A 755 -20.74 -39.80 11.00
N PHE A 756 -20.71 -40.38 12.19
CA PHE A 756 -20.47 -41.79 12.36
C PHE A 756 -21.67 -42.46 13.03
N GLY A 757 -22.17 -43.56 12.44
CA GLY A 757 -23.13 -44.43 13.10
C GLY A 757 -22.52 -45.20 14.29
N ARG A 758 -23.33 -46.00 14.99
CA ARG A 758 -22.81 -46.97 15.97
C ARG A 758 -21.88 -47.96 15.24
N ALA A 759 -20.62 -48.03 15.69
CA ALA A 759 -19.66 -49.00 15.17
C ALA A 759 -20.21 -50.43 15.32
N ARG A 760 -20.33 -51.16 14.20
CA ARG A 760 -20.64 -52.60 14.19
C ARG A 760 -19.35 -53.33 13.79
N GLY A 761 -18.63 -53.91 14.76
CA GLY A 761 -17.45 -54.74 14.49
C GLY A 761 -16.19 -54.34 15.27
N GLY A 762 -15.03 -54.84 14.81
CA GLY A 762 -13.70 -54.56 15.37
C GLY A 762 -13.20 -53.13 15.10
N PRO A 763 -11.95 -52.80 15.47
CA PRO A 763 -11.42 -51.45 15.33
C PRO A 763 -11.42 -51.00 13.86
N SER A 764 -12.01 -49.83 13.61
CA SER A 764 -12.11 -49.21 12.30
C SER A 764 -11.52 -47.81 12.29
N MET A 765 -11.24 -47.33 11.10
CA MET A 765 -10.69 -46.01 10.85
C MET A 765 -11.45 -45.37 9.70
N VAL A 766 -11.64 -44.06 9.78
CA VAL A 766 -12.32 -43.32 8.75
C VAL A 766 -11.37 -42.29 8.19
N VAL A 767 -11.25 -42.28 6.86
CA VAL A 767 -10.43 -41.33 6.11
C VAL A 767 -11.37 -40.40 5.36
N ILE A 768 -11.20 -39.10 5.55
CA ILE A 768 -12.10 -38.04 5.10
C ILE A 768 -11.38 -37.20 4.08
N ASN A 769 -12.00 -37.01 2.91
CA ASN A 769 -11.62 -36.02 1.93
C ASN A 769 -12.66 -34.90 1.89
N PRO A 770 -12.36 -33.73 2.47
CA PRO A 770 -13.26 -32.58 2.44
C PRO A 770 -13.21 -31.80 1.12
N SER A 771 -12.22 -32.06 0.27
CA SER A 771 -12.00 -31.30 -0.96
C SER A 771 -13.01 -31.67 -2.05
N ALA A 772 -13.19 -30.78 -3.02
CA ALA A 772 -14.00 -31.02 -4.21
C ALA A 772 -13.32 -31.96 -5.22
N GLU A 773 -12.04 -32.28 -5.01
CA GLU A 773 -11.27 -33.15 -5.89
C GLU A 773 -11.32 -34.60 -5.42
N ALA A 774 -11.49 -35.53 -6.35
CA ALA A 774 -11.34 -36.95 -6.07
C ALA A 774 -9.84 -37.30 -6.08
N LEU A 775 -9.38 -38.00 -5.04
CA LEU A 775 -7.96 -38.31 -4.87
C LEU A 775 -7.69 -39.78 -5.16
N ARG A 776 -6.61 -40.05 -5.90
CA ARG A 776 -6.12 -41.39 -6.19
C ARG A 776 -4.78 -41.63 -5.51
N ASP A 777 -4.52 -42.90 -5.19
CA ASP A 777 -3.29 -43.38 -4.58
C ASP A 777 -2.87 -42.55 -3.37
N VAL A 778 -3.79 -42.31 -2.44
CA VAL A 778 -3.65 -41.38 -1.32
C VAL A 778 -2.79 -42.00 -0.21
N PRO A 779 -1.55 -41.51 0.00
CA PRO A 779 -0.72 -41.99 1.09
C PRO A 779 -1.08 -41.27 2.40
N LEU A 780 -1.16 -42.01 3.50
CA LEU A 780 -1.49 -41.48 4.82
C LEU A 780 -0.72 -42.21 5.91
N ALA A 781 -0.56 -41.55 7.05
CA ALA A 781 0.01 -42.16 8.23
C ALA A 781 -0.63 -41.68 9.52
N LEU A 782 -0.90 -42.63 10.42
CA LEU A 782 -1.75 -42.40 11.58
C LEU A 782 -1.18 -43.10 12.82
N PRO A 783 -1.19 -42.44 14.00
CA PRO A 783 -0.71 -43.07 15.23
C PRO A 783 -1.62 -44.23 15.66
N LEU A 784 -1.05 -45.39 15.96
CA LEU A 784 -1.79 -46.58 16.43
C LEU A 784 -2.22 -46.45 17.90
N GLY A 785 -1.52 -45.65 18.70
CA GLY A 785 -1.76 -45.53 20.14
C GLY A 785 -1.55 -46.86 20.86
N ARG A 786 -2.51 -47.31 21.68
CA ARG A 786 -2.43 -48.58 22.45
C ARG A 786 -2.85 -49.83 21.67
N ARG A 787 -3.16 -49.71 20.37
CA ARG A 787 -3.84 -50.78 19.61
C ARG A 787 -2.95 -51.97 19.24
N GLY A 788 -1.65 -51.94 19.53
CA GLY A 788 -0.71 -53.00 19.14
C GLY A 788 -0.37 -52.96 17.64
N VAL A 789 0.49 -53.86 17.19
CA VAL A 789 1.11 -53.83 15.85
C VAL A 789 0.73 -55.03 14.95
N ASN A 790 -0.19 -55.88 15.39
CA ASN A 790 -0.62 -57.06 14.64
C ASN A 790 -1.93 -56.80 13.89
N TRP A 791 -1.90 -55.85 12.94
CA TRP A 791 -3.06 -55.53 12.10
C TRP A 791 -2.78 -55.58 10.60
N ARG A 792 -3.74 -56.14 9.84
CA ARG A 792 -3.90 -55.90 8.40
C ARG A 792 -5.05 -54.92 8.16
N VAL A 793 -4.91 -54.07 7.16
CA VAL A 793 -5.93 -53.06 6.79
C VAL A 793 -6.74 -53.58 5.61
N VAL A 794 -8.06 -53.55 5.73
CA VAL A 794 -8.97 -53.87 4.62
C VAL A 794 -10.00 -52.75 4.42
N ASP A 795 -10.46 -52.58 3.20
CA ASP A 795 -11.55 -51.66 2.86
C ASP A 795 -12.93 -52.16 3.37
N ALA A 796 -13.98 -51.40 3.06
CA ALA A 796 -15.35 -51.77 3.41
C ALA A 796 -15.82 -53.08 2.73
N ALA A 797 -15.30 -53.41 1.54
CA ALA A 797 -15.58 -54.64 0.82
C ALA A 797 -14.74 -55.84 1.32
N GLY A 798 -13.69 -55.59 2.11
CA GLY A 798 -12.77 -56.60 2.64
C GLY A 798 -11.51 -56.80 1.79
N HIS A 799 -11.28 -55.97 0.77
CA HIS A 799 -10.05 -56.02 0.00
C HIS A 799 -8.87 -55.47 0.81
N PRO A 800 -7.68 -56.07 0.73
CA PRO A 800 -6.50 -55.58 1.42
C PRO A 800 -6.08 -54.20 0.90
N VAL A 801 -5.74 -53.30 1.82
CA VAL A 801 -5.16 -51.98 1.52
C VAL A 801 -3.66 -52.06 1.79
N PRO A 802 -2.79 -51.62 0.86
CA PRO A 802 -1.35 -51.55 1.09
C PRO A 802 -1.03 -50.74 2.34
N ALA A 803 -0.28 -51.34 3.27
CA ALA A 803 0.05 -50.75 4.56
C ALA A 803 1.42 -51.21 5.06
N GLN A 804 2.00 -50.42 5.97
CA GLN A 804 3.17 -50.76 6.78
C GLN A 804 2.99 -50.23 8.20
N ILE A 805 3.76 -50.75 9.15
CA ILE A 805 3.80 -50.27 10.53
C ILE A 805 5.20 -49.73 10.85
N ASP A 806 5.25 -48.47 11.27
CA ASP A 806 6.47 -47.76 11.63
C ASP A 806 6.65 -47.76 13.15
N LEU A 807 7.75 -48.32 13.65
CA LEU A 807 8.06 -48.37 15.08
C LEU A 807 8.89 -47.15 15.50
N LEU A 808 8.27 -45.97 15.52
CA LEU A 808 8.95 -44.71 15.80
C LEU A 808 9.16 -44.47 17.31
N PRO A 809 10.15 -43.66 17.72
CA PRO A 809 10.39 -43.32 19.14
C PRO A 809 9.18 -42.68 19.86
N GLY A 810 8.27 -42.04 19.12
CA GLY A 810 7.05 -41.43 19.65
C GLY A 810 5.85 -42.38 19.76
N GLY A 811 6.01 -43.64 19.36
CA GLY A 811 4.95 -44.64 19.27
C GLY A 811 4.77 -45.20 17.85
N ALA A 812 4.10 -46.34 17.74
CA ALA A 812 3.87 -46.99 16.46
C ALA A 812 2.87 -46.20 15.60
N GLU A 813 3.16 -46.08 14.31
CA GLU A 813 2.26 -45.51 13.30
C GLU A 813 1.90 -46.53 12.24
N LEU A 814 0.69 -46.44 11.71
CA LEU A 814 0.22 -47.20 10.56
C LEU A 814 0.26 -46.27 9.35
N ALA A 815 1.12 -46.58 8.38
CA ALA A 815 1.15 -45.91 7.09
C ALA A 815 0.45 -46.78 6.03
N LEU A 816 -0.36 -46.17 5.17
CA LEU A 816 -1.14 -46.88 4.16
C LEU A 816 -1.28 -46.07 2.88
N ARG A 817 -1.65 -46.72 1.78
CA ARG A 817 -1.96 -46.08 0.51
C ARG A 817 -3.34 -46.49 0.03
N LEU A 818 -4.27 -45.54 -0.04
CA LEU A 818 -5.63 -45.77 -0.52
C LEU A 818 -5.70 -45.65 -2.03
N PRO A 819 -6.27 -46.63 -2.76
CA PRO A 819 -6.41 -46.53 -4.21
C PRO A 819 -7.25 -45.32 -4.64
N MET A 820 -8.30 -45.00 -3.88
CA MET A 820 -9.25 -43.95 -4.20
C MET A 820 -9.85 -43.36 -2.93
N LEU A 821 -10.02 -42.04 -2.91
CA LEU A 821 -10.74 -41.29 -1.91
C LEU A 821 -11.62 -40.23 -2.61
N PRO A 822 -12.92 -40.51 -2.79
CA PRO A 822 -13.81 -39.62 -3.55
C PRO A 822 -13.91 -38.21 -2.97
N ALA A 823 -14.26 -37.24 -3.81
CA ALA A 823 -14.51 -35.86 -3.41
C ALA A 823 -15.62 -35.76 -2.35
N ARG A 824 -15.45 -34.84 -1.38
CA ARG A 824 -16.42 -34.54 -0.31
C ARG A 824 -17.02 -35.80 0.32
N SER A 825 -16.16 -36.76 0.66
CA SER A 825 -16.56 -38.08 1.14
C SER A 825 -15.69 -38.59 2.27
N LEU A 826 -16.09 -39.71 2.86
CA LEU A 826 -15.24 -40.52 3.71
C LEU A 826 -15.26 -42.00 3.32
N VAL A 827 -14.13 -42.67 3.55
CA VAL A 827 -13.95 -44.11 3.38
C VAL A 827 -13.70 -44.75 4.75
N THR A 828 -14.37 -45.87 5.02
CA THR A 828 -14.16 -46.65 6.24
C THR A 828 -13.22 -47.82 5.95
N LEU A 829 -12.19 -47.95 6.78
CA LEU A 829 -11.20 -49.01 6.78
C LEU A 829 -11.37 -49.85 8.05
N ARG A 830 -11.20 -51.17 7.95
CA ARG A 830 -11.26 -52.09 9.10
C ARG A 830 -9.89 -52.67 9.36
N LEU A 831 -9.53 -52.75 10.64
CA LEU A 831 -8.37 -53.51 11.08
C LEU A 831 -8.81 -54.94 11.40
N GLN A 832 -8.08 -55.91 10.86
CA GLN A 832 -8.24 -57.33 11.17
C GLN A 832 -6.92 -57.91 11.71
N PRO A 833 -6.96 -58.95 12.56
CA PRO A 833 -5.74 -59.64 12.99
C PRO A 833 -4.90 -60.10 11.79
N GLY A 834 -3.59 -59.86 11.83
CA GLY A 834 -2.62 -60.18 10.78
C GLY A 834 -1.49 -59.14 10.75
N ALA A 835 -0.34 -59.41 10.15
CA ALA A 835 0.79 -58.48 10.19
C ALA A 835 0.95 -57.70 8.87
N ALA A 836 0.67 -56.39 8.89
CA ALA A 836 1.27 -55.50 7.90
C ALA A 836 2.80 -55.52 8.06
N PRO A 837 3.58 -55.36 6.97
CA PRO A 837 5.04 -55.28 7.05
C PRO A 837 5.51 -54.23 8.06
N LEU A 838 6.45 -54.60 8.94
CA LEU A 838 7.16 -53.64 9.78
C LEU A 838 8.19 -52.89 8.94
N SER A 839 8.30 -51.59 9.15
CA SER A 839 9.39 -50.81 8.56
C SER A 839 10.74 -51.29 9.07
N GLN A 840 11.73 -51.36 8.20
CA GLN A 840 13.10 -51.65 8.59
C GLN A 840 13.74 -50.40 9.20
N ARG A 841 14.15 -50.51 10.47
CA ARG A 841 14.87 -49.44 11.19
C ARG A 841 16.36 -49.54 10.90
N GLU A 842 16.96 -48.41 10.52
CA GLU A 842 18.40 -48.27 10.33
C GLU A 842 18.89 -46.96 10.96
N VAL A 843 20.07 -47.01 11.58
CA VAL A 843 20.74 -45.83 12.14
C VAL A 843 22.08 -45.71 11.44
N THR A 844 22.23 -44.72 10.58
CA THR A 844 23.41 -44.62 9.71
C THR A 844 24.59 -44.06 10.48
N GLY A 845 25.70 -44.81 10.52
CA GLY A 845 26.92 -44.42 11.23
C GLY A 845 27.69 -43.27 10.55
N ASP A 846 27.63 -43.20 9.22
CA ASP A 846 28.22 -42.11 8.43
C ASP A 846 27.33 -40.85 8.37
N ARG A 847 26.08 -40.95 8.84
CA ARG A 847 25.07 -39.89 8.90
C ARG A 847 24.68 -39.32 7.53
N SER A 848 24.97 -40.02 6.43
CA SER A 848 24.46 -39.70 5.11
C SER A 848 23.22 -40.54 4.78
N PHE A 849 22.38 -40.08 3.87
CA PHE A 849 21.31 -40.92 3.31
C PHE A 849 20.87 -40.44 1.93
N VAL A 850 20.34 -41.39 1.14
CA VAL A 850 19.67 -41.12 -0.13
C VAL A 850 18.31 -41.80 -0.10
N ILE A 851 17.25 -41.02 -0.36
CA ILE A 851 15.91 -41.55 -0.64
C ILE A 851 15.69 -41.41 -2.14
N ASP A 852 15.58 -42.55 -2.81
CA ASP A 852 15.36 -42.60 -4.26
C ASP A 852 13.85 -42.54 -4.61
N GLY A 853 13.53 -42.05 -5.81
CA GLY A 853 12.16 -41.89 -6.29
C GLY A 853 12.01 -40.74 -7.29
N PRO A 854 10.76 -40.43 -7.71
CA PRO A 854 10.50 -39.31 -8.60
C PRO A 854 11.03 -37.98 -8.05
N LEU A 855 10.97 -37.82 -6.74
CA LEU A 855 11.70 -36.79 -6.00
C LEU A 855 12.79 -37.47 -5.17
N ARG A 856 14.05 -37.33 -5.59
CA ARG A 856 15.21 -37.90 -4.93
C ARG A 856 15.74 -36.92 -3.88
N LEU A 857 15.99 -37.42 -2.67
CA LEU A 857 16.39 -36.61 -1.52
C LEU A 857 17.73 -37.09 -1.00
N GLU A 858 18.70 -36.19 -0.87
CA GLU A 858 20.06 -36.53 -0.45
C GLU A 858 20.55 -35.66 0.69
N HIS A 859 21.24 -36.29 1.63
CA HIS A 859 21.96 -35.62 2.70
C HIS A 859 23.40 -36.13 2.77
N ASP A 860 24.33 -35.19 2.82
CA ASP A 860 25.76 -35.45 2.86
C ASP A 860 26.29 -35.43 4.30
N ALA A 861 27.21 -36.36 4.60
CA ALA A 861 27.84 -36.44 5.90
C ALA A 861 28.57 -35.13 6.29
N GLY A 862 28.27 -34.61 7.47
CA GLY A 862 28.88 -33.40 7.99
C GLY A 862 28.22 -32.09 7.57
N SER A 863 27.16 -32.14 6.73
CA SER A 863 26.35 -30.96 6.42
C SER A 863 25.42 -30.58 7.58
N GLY A 864 25.14 -29.28 7.70
CA GLY A 864 24.06 -28.75 8.53
C GLY A 864 22.70 -28.78 7.82
N ASN A 865 22.66 -28.80 6.49
CA ASN A 865 21.38 -28.92 5.79
C ASN A 865 20.72 -30.25 6.15
N LEU A 866 19.39 -30.25 6.19
CA LEU A 866 18.64 -31.49 6.40
C LEU A 866 18.55 -32.31 5.11
N LEU A 867 18.53 -31.62 3.97
CA LEU A 867 18.75 -32.18 2.63
C LEU A 867 19.67 -31.24 1.87
N ASP A 868 20.79 -31.75 1.38
CA ASP A 868 21.76 -31.02 0.57
C ASP A 868 21.32 -30.91 -0.88
N ARG A 869 20.62 -31.94 -1.37
CA ARG A 869 20.04 -31.96 -2.72
C ARG A 869 18.63 -32.54 -2.71
N VAL A 870 17.71 -31.79 -3.30
CA VAL A 870 16.36 -32.22 -3.67
C VAL A 870 16.31 -32.24 -5.19
N LEU A 871 16.07 -33.40 -5.80
CA LEU A 871 16.09 -33.56 -7.25
C LEU A 871 14.74 -34.10 -7.77
N LEU A 872 14.24 -33.52 -8.86
CA LEU A 872 13.10 -34.04 -9.63
C LEU A 872 13.63 -34.81 -10.84
N GLY A 873 13.65 -36.14 -10.76
CA GLY A 873 14.51 -36.94 -11.64
C GLY A 873 15.97 -36.56 -11.42
N ASP A 874 16.67 -36.13 -12.48
CA ASP A 874 18.06 -35.65 -12.40
C ASP A 874 18.16 -34.12 -12.24
N LEU A 875 17.02 -33.41 -12.26
CA LEU A 875 17.00 -31.95 -12.14
C LEU A 875 17.16 -31.52 -10.69
N LEU A 876 18.24 -30.80 -10.36
CA LEU A 876 18.38 -30.15 -9.05
C LEU A 876 17.31 -29.08 -8.89
N LEU A 877 16.55 -29.14 -7.78
CA LEU A 877 15.58 -28.13 -7.37
C LEU A 877 16.12 -27.19 -6.31
N GLY A 878 16.99 -27.69 -5.42
CA GLY A 878 17.53 -26.92 -4.32
C GLY A 878 17.89 -27.78 -3.10
N ARG A 879 17.80 -27.17 -1.93
CA ARG A 879 18.11 -27.77 -0.63
C ARG A 879 16.96 -27.56 0.37
N TYR A 880 17.07 -28.21 1.52
CA TYR A 880 16.14 -28.00 2.63
C TYR A 880 16.89 -27.90 3.96
N ALA A 881 16.65 -26.81 4.67
CA ALA A 881 17.26 -26.52 5.97
C ALA A 881 16.20 -26.14 7.02
N LEU A 882 16.64 -26.09 8.28
CA LEU A 882 15.87 -25.55 9.40
C LEU A 882 16.60 -24.29 9.91
N LEU A 883 15.88 -23.21 10.20
CA LEU A 883 16.44 -22.06 10.92
C LEU A 883 15.78 -21.89 12.28
N ILE A 884 16.56 -21.56 13.31
CA ILE A 884 16.06 -21.19 14.62
C ILE A 884 16.24 -19.69 14.82
N HIS A 885 15.14 -18.96 15.03
CA HIS A 885 15.18 -17.54 15.32
C HIS A 885 15.42 -17.31 16.82
N GLN A 886 16.62 -16.84 17.13
CA GLN A 886 17.08 -16.52 18.47
C GLN A 886 16.97 -15.01 18.71
N LEU A 887 16.28 -14.61 19.77
CA LEU A 887 16.15 -13.20 20.16
C LEU A 887 16.89 -12.93 21.48
N ARG A 888 17.91 -12.06 21.44
CA ARG A 888 18.60 -11.52 22.63
C ARG A 888 18.79 -10.01 22.50
N GLN A 889 20.00 -9.56 22.14
CA GLN A 889 20.30 -8.16 21.81
C GLN A 889 20.09 -7.87 20.32
N GLN A 890 20.41 -8.84 19.47
CA GLN A 890 20.18 -8.83 18.03
C GLN A 890 19.33 -10.06 17.66
N PRO A 891 18.36 -9.93 16.73
CA PRO A 891 17.67 -11.09 16.16
C PRO A 891 18.62 -11.86 15.24
N LEU A 892 18.70 -13.19 15.43
CA LEU A 892 19.55 -14.08 14.65
C LEU A 892 18.73 -15.28 14.13
N TRP A 893 18.79 -15.55 12.83
CA TRP A 893 18.23 -16.75 12.21
C TRP A 893 19.35 -17.72 11.92
N VAL A 894 19.39 -18.80 12.71
CA VAL A 894 20.60 -19.62 12.83
C VAL A 894 20.36 -21.01 12.26
N PRO A 895 21.04 -21.38 11.16
CA PRO A 895 21.01 -22.75 10.67
C PRO A 895 21.81 -23.67 11.60
N PRO A 896 21.51 -24.98 11.65
CA PRO A 896 22.40 -25.96 12.24
C PRO A 896 23.72 -26.02 11.43
N ASP A 897 24.82 -26.37 12.10
CA ASP A 897 26.12 -26.59 11.46
C ASP A 897 26.36 -28.06 11.11
N ARG A 898 25.57 -28.98 11.70
CA ARG A 898 25.66 -30.41 11.43
C ARG A 898 24.40 -31.18 11.75
N VAL A 899 24.26 -32.34 11.12
CA VAL A 899 23.38 -33.43 11.56
C VAL A 899 24.16 -34.39 12.47
N GLU A 900 23.65 -34.59 13.69
CA GLU A 900 24.27 -35.44 14.72
C GLU A 900 23.79 -36.89 14.65
N GLN A 901 22.56 -37.10 14.19
CA GLN A 901 21.94 -38.42 14.11
C GLN A 901 20.93 -38.48 12.94
N VAL A 902 21.02 -39.56 12.17
CA VAL A 902 20.05 -39.97 11.16
C VAL A 902 19.50 -41.34 11.56
N GLU A 903 18.18 -41.46 11.63
CA GLU A 903 17.49 -42.74 11.79
C GLU A 903 16.40 -42.87 10.73
N THR A 904 16.44 -43.95 9.94
CA THR A 904 15.46 -44.22 8.89
C THR A 904 14.57 -45.39 9.27
N HIS A 905 13.31 -45.32 8.84
CA HIS A 905 12.32 -46.40 8.92
C HIS A 905 11.73 -46.60 7.53
N THR A 906 12.19 -47.64 6.83
CA THR A 906 11.88 -47.87 5.41
C THR A 906 10.86 -48.98 5.25
N GLY A 907 9.81 -48.73 4.47
CA GLY A 907 8.81 -49.73 4.11
C GLY A 907 8.17 -49.47 2.74
N PRO A 908 7.22 -50.32 2.32
CA PRO A 908 6.65 -50.28 0.96
C PRO A 908 5.74 -49.07 0.66
N VAL A 909 5.23 -48.38 1.69
CA VAL A 909 4.38 -47.18 1.55
C VAL A 909 5.21 -45.90 1.66
N ARG A 910 6.14 -45.85 2.60
CA ARG A 910 6.99 -44.68 2.86
C ARG A 910 8.31 -45.02 3.55
N THR A 911 9.22 -44.06 3.49
CA THR A 911 10.38 -43.97 4.35
C THR A 911 10.24 -42.77 5.29
N VAL A 912 10.41 -42.99 6.59
CA VAL A 912 10.50 -41.92 7.59
C VAL A 912 11.96 -41.66 7.91
N VAL A 913 12.39 -40.40 7.88
CA VAL A 913 13.73 -39.99 8.30
C VAL A 913 13.63 -39.12 9.53
N LEU A 914 14.25 -39.54 10.63
CA LEU A 914 14.36 -38.78 11.87
C LEU A 914 15.76 -38.16 11.95
N LEU A 915 15.79 -36.84 11.99
CA LEU A 915 17.00 -36.04 11.98
C LEU A 915 17.15 -35.30 13.30
N THR A 916 18.34 -35.38 13.88
CA THR A 916 18.76 -34.52 14.99
C THR A 916 19.88 -33.62 14.48
N ALA A 917 19.58 -32.34 14.29
CA ALA A 917 20.54 -31.35 13.81
C ALA A 917 20.87 -30.36 14.93
N GLY A 918 22.11 -29.87 14.96
CA GLY A 918 22.57 -29.01 16.04
C GLY A 918 23.42 -27.86 15.53
N LEU A 919 23.62 -26.89 16.41
CA LEU A 919 24.64 -25.85 16.29
C LEU A 919 25.59 -25.99 17.47
N GLU A 920 26.85 -26.29 17.20
CA GLU A 920 27.84 -26.61 18.22
C GLU A 920 29.14 -25.79 18.08
N ALA A 921 29.50 -25.43 16.86
CA ALA A 921 30.54 -24.46 16.52
C ALA A 921 29.90 -23.16 15.99
N PRO A 922 29.26 -22.35 16.86
CA PRO A 922 28.56 -21.13 16.44
C PRO A 922 29.49 -20.07 15.82
N GLU A 923 30.80 -20.18 16.03
CA GLU A 923 31.80 -19.29 15.41
C GLU A 923 31.94 -19.54 13.89
N THR A 924 31.55 -20.73 13.41
CA THR A 924 31.72 -21.16 12.02
C THR A 924 30.40 -21.25 11.25
N SER A 925 29.25 -20.96 11.88
CA SER A 925 27.94 -21.02 11.23
C SER A 925 27.41 -19.60 10.97
N PRO A 926 27.20 -19.20 9.70
CA PRO A 926 26.70 -17.87 9.39
C PRO A 926 25.23 -17.75 9.82
N ALA A 927 24.98 -16.99 10.88
CA ALA A 927 23.62 -16.59 11.23
C ALA A 927 23.17 -15.46 10.30
N LYS A 928 21.94 -15.53 9.82
CA LYS A 928 21.31 -14.38 9.17
C LYS A 928 20.89 -13.38 10.24
N THR A 929 21.07 -12.09 9.97
CA THR A 929 20.68 -10.98 10.86
C THR A 929 19.47 -10.25 10.28
N ALA A 930 18.97 -9.24 10.98
CA ALA A 930 18.03 -8.31 10.35
C ALA A 930 18.72 -7.52 9.23
N VAL A 931 17.99 -7.23 8.16
CA VAL A 931 18.47 -6.32 7.12
C VAL A 931 18.51 -4.87 7.63
N ASP A 932 19.53 -4.13 7.24
CA ASP A 932 19.62 -2.69 7.47
C ASP A 932 18.76 -1.92 6.45
N ALA A 933 18.75 -0.59 6.55
CA ALA A 933 17.98 0.27 5.66
C ALA A 933 18.43 0.21 4.19
N GLN A 934 19.57 -0.43 3.91
CA GLN A 934 20.12 -0.65 2.56
C GLN A 934 19.80 -2.06 2.05
N GLY A 935 18.99 -2.84 2.78
CA GLY A 935 18.63 -4.22 2.43
C GLY A 935 19.76 -5.22 2.67
N SER A 936 20.85 -4.83 3.33
CA SER A 936 21.97 -5.72 3.62
C SER A 936 21.87 -6.31 5.01
N TYR A 937 22.29 -7.57 5.19
CA TYR A 937 22.37 -8.16 6.53
C TYR A 937 23.28 -7.32 7.43
N ALA A 938 22.76 -6.89 8.58
CA ALA A 938 23.56 -6.22 9.59
C ALA A 938 24.73 -7.11 10.03
N SER A 939 25.85 -6.50 10.42
CA SER A 939 26.97 -7.26 10.98
C SER A 939 26.51 -8.05 12.22
N GLN A 940 26.94 -9.30 12.33
CA GLN A 940 26.61 -10.12 13.50
C GLN A 940 27.39 -9.60 14.72
N GLU A 941 26.68 -8.97 15.65
CA GLU A 941 27.28 -8.34 16.84
C GLU A 941 27.47 -9.33 18.00
N GLN A 942 26.79 -10.48 17.94
CA GLN A 942 26.84 -11.51 18.96
C GLN A 942 26.85 -12.91 18.36
N ARG A 943 27.62 -13.79 18.98
CA ARG A 943 27.61 -15.22 18.68
C ARG A 943 26.21 -15.82 18.94
N ALA A 944 25.78 -16.70 18.05
CA ALA A 944 24.59 -17.53 18.24
C ALA A 944 24.70 -18.47 19.46
N ALA A 945 23.56 -18.86 20.02
CA ALA A 945 23.48 -19.86 21.07
C ALA A 945 23.41 -21.28 20.47
N ARG A 946 24.14 -22.21 21.09
CA ARG A 946 24.09 -23.64 20.74
C ARG A 946 22.71 -24.23 21.00
N TYR A 947 22.28 -25.11 20.10
CA TYR A 947 21.00 -25.80 20.21
C TYR A 947 21.04 -27.17 19.54
N ARG A 948 20.04 -27.99 19.85
CA ARG A 948 19.72 -29.23 19.14
C ARG A 948 18.25 -29.23 18.73
N ALA A 949 17.96 -29.35 17.45
CA ALA A 949 16.62 -29.44 16.90
C ALA A 949 16.36 -30.84 16.34
N ARG A 950 15.11 -31.29 16.44
CA ARG A 950 14.66 -32.56 15.88
C ARG A 950 13.64 -32.32 14.79
N VAL A 951 13.82 -32.98 13.66
CA VAL A 951 12.93 -32.87 12.49
C VAL A 951 12.64 -34.28 11.97
N ARG A 952 11.43 -34.45 11.45
CA ARG A 952 11.00 -35.66 10.77
C ARG A 952 10.69 -35.36 9.32
N LEU A 953 11.19 -36.19 8.41
CA LEU A 953 10.79 -36.23 7.01
C LEU A 953 9.92 -37.46 6.77
N ASN A 954 8.84 -37.30 6.01
CA ASN A 954 7.95 -38.36 5.56
C ASN A 954 8.00 -38.43 4.03
N CYS A 955 8.70 -39.44 3.52
CA CYS A 955 8.96 -39.62 2.09
C CYS A 955 8.09 -40.77 1.56
N TYR A 956 7.02 -40.44 0.84
CA TYR A 956 6.07 -41.43 0.34
C TYR A 956 6.53 -42.01 -1.01
N ALA A 957 6.50 -43.33 -1.15
CA ALA A 957 7.03 -44.00 -2.33
C ALA A 957 6.27 -43.57 -3.61
N GLY A 958 6.99 -43.13 -4.65
CA GLY A 958 6.40 -42.72 -5.93
C GLY A 958 5.81 -41.31 -5.96
N GLU A 959 5.92 -40.53 -4.89
CA GLU A 959 5.44 -39.16 -4.84
C GLU A 959 6.52 -38.15 -5.25
N ARG A 960 6.10 -36.99 -5.76
CA ARG A 960 6.97 -35.85 -6.10
C ARG A 960 7.06 -34.81 -4.98
N TRP A 961 6.80 -35.24 -3.75
CA TRP A 961 6.73 -34.40 -2.56
C TRP A 961 7.06 -35.22 -1.32
N PHE A 962 7.45 -34.52 -0.25
CA PHE A 962 7.69 -35.11 1.07
C PHE A 962 7.15 -34.20 2.17
N GLY A 963 6.76 -34.80 3.28
CA GLY A 963 6.36 -34.06 4.48
C GLY A 963 7.56 -33.74 5.35
N ALA A 964 7.63 -32.53 5.91
CA ALA A 964 8.61 -32.14 6.91
C ALA A 964 7.94 -31.60 8.16
N ARG A 965 8.31 -32.12 9.33
CA ARG A 965 7.71 -31.72 10.62
C ARG A 965 8.77 -31.42 11.66
N PHE A 966 8.71 -30.24 12.26
CA PHE A 966 9.48 -29.89 13.44
C PHE A 966 9.00 -30.70 14.65
N LEU A 967 9.93 -31.31 15.40
CA LEU A 967 9.61 -32.12 16.58
C LEU A 967 10.01 -31.44 17.90
N GLY A 968 10.85 -30.40 17.84
CA GLY A 968 11.26 -29.66 19.02
C GLY A 968 12.69 -29.15 18.97
N VAL A 969 13.03 -28.27 19.90
CA VAL A 969 14.37 -27.67 20.08
C VAL A 969 14.79 -27.72 21.54
N GLN A 970 16.07 -28.00 21.77
CA GLN A 970 16.73 -28.01 23.06
C GLN A 970 17.83 -26.95 23.09
N ASN A 971 17.93 -26.22 24.19
CA ASN A 971 19.07 -25.35 24.46
C ASN A 971 20.27 -26.19 24.97
N THR A 972 21.34 -26.26 24.18
CA THR A 972 22.60 -26.90 24.57
C THR A 972 23.71 -25.89 24.90
N ASP A 973 23.40 -24.59 24.83
CA ASP A 973 24.29 -23.51 25.27
C ASP A 973 24.27 -23.39 26.80
N SER A 974 25.35 -22.85 27.36
CA SER A 974 25.42 -22.53 28.79
C SER A 974 24.60 -21.29 29.16
N ARG A 975 24.10 -20.54 28.17
CA ARG A 975 23.34 -19.30 28.34
C ARG A 975 21.85 -19.48 28.05
N THR A 976 21.02 -18.69 28.74
CA THR A 976 19.60 -18.55 28.42
C THR A 976 19.41 -17.69 27.16
N TRP A 977 18.50 -18.10 26.28
CA TRP A 977 18.12 -17.35 25.09
C TRP A 977 16.64 -17.56 24.73
N ARG A 978 16.03 -16.60 24.04
CA ARG A 978 14.64 -16.72 23.58
C ARG A 978 14.59 -17.37 22.20
N CYS A 979 13.89 -18.49 22.10
CA CYS A 979 13.45 -19.02 20.83
C CYS A 979 12.19 -18.26 20.40
N GLN A 980 12.35 -17.33 19.48
CA GLN A 980 11.26 -16.52 18.95
C GLN A 980 10.40 -17.37 18.00
N ALA A 981 11.02 -18.08 17.06
CA ALA A 981 10.36 -18.90 16.04
C ALA A 981 11.29 -20.00 15.49
N TYR A 982 10.73 -20.95 14.75
CA TYR A 982 11.47 -21.88 13.89
C TYR A 982 10.99 -21.74 12.44
N PHE A 983 11.87 -22.05 11.49
CA PHE A 983 11.62 -21.90 10.05
C PHE A 983 11.95 -23.21 9.31
N HIS A 984 11.02 -23.68 8.49
CA HIS A 984 11.28 -24.61 7.39
C HIS A 984 11.82 -23.78 6.21
N TYR A 985 13.00 -24.13 5.70
CA TYR A 985 13.74 -23.26 4.78
C TYR A 985 14.12 -24.00 3.47
N PRO A 986 13.20 -24.10 2.50
CA PRO A 986 13.43 -24.72 1.19
C PRO A 986 14.06 -23.70 0.20
N ALA A 987 15.37 -23.51 0.28
CA ALA A 987 16.09 -22.65 -0.66
C ALA A 987 16.24 -23.35 -2.02
N SER A 988 15.92 -22.65 -3.11
CA SER A 988 15.99 -23.21 -4.46
C SER A 988 17.35 -23.03 -5.10
N ALA A 989 17.60 -23.87 -6.10
CA ALA A 989 18.67 -23.77 -7.07
C ALA A 989 18.23 -24.57 -8.30
N ILE A 990 17.09 -24.21 -8.88
CA ILE A 990 16.48 -24.97 -9.97
C ILE A 990 17.43 -24.94 -11.16
N GLY A 991 17.71 -26.11 -11.75
CA GLY A 991 18.72 -26.20 -12.82
C GLY A 991 20.17 -25.87 -12.38
N GLY A 992 20.41 -25.66 -11.08
CA GLY A 992 21.71 -25.32 -10.51
C GLY A 992 21.98 -23.83 -10.32
N ARG A 993 21.03 -22.93 -10.59
CA ARG A 993 21.22 -21.48 -10.50
C ARG A 993 20.11 -20.78 -9.72
N ALA A 994 20.36 -20.53 -8.43
CA ALA A 994 19.41 -19.84 -7.53
C ALA A 994 19.07 -18.39 -7.96
N GLU A 995 19.92 -17.78 -8.77
CA GLU A 995 19.76 -16.42 -9.31
C GLU A 995 18.57 -16.32 -10.27
N ASP A 996 18.35 -17.37 -11.07
CA ASP A 996 17.31 -17.43 -12.11
C ASP A 996 15.91 -17.76 -11.53
N ASP A 997 15.86 -18.27 -10.29
CA ASP A 997 14.63 -18.72 -9.63
C ASP A 997 13.78 -17.55 -9.08
N GLN A 998 12.56 -17.35 -9.56
CA GLN A 998 11.67 -16.28 -9.07
C GLN A 998 10.60 -16.79 -8.10
N PRO A 999 10.22 -16.01 -7.06
CA PRO A 999 9.13 -16.39 -6.17
C PRO A 999 7.80 -16.28 -6.92
N ALA A 1000 6.94 -17.27 -6.76
CA ALA A 1000 5.62 -17.36 -7.37
C ALA A 1000 4.65 -18.11 -6.45
N GLY A 1001 3.39 -18.17 -6.88
CA GLY A 1001 2.33 -18.84 -6.15
C GLY A 1001 1.59 -18.00 -5.11
N GLY A 1002 0.52 -18.57 -4.57
CA GLY A 1002 -0.38 -17.91 -3.62
C GLY A 1002 0.08 -18.04 -2.16
N SER A 1003 -0.63 -17.38 -1.24
CA SER A 1003 -0.28 -17.30 0.18
C SER A 1003 -0.31 -18.63 0.94
N ASP A 1004 -0.96 -19.67 0.43
CA ASP A 1004 -1.03 -21.02 1.03
C ASP A 1004 -0.12 -22.03 0.34
N THR A 1005 0.44 -21.64 -0.81
CA THR A 1005 1.22 -22.52 -1.67
C THR A 1005 2.23 -21.68 -2.45
N PRO A 1006 3.27 -21.15 -1.80
CA PRO A 1006 4.34 -20.49 -2.53
C PRO A 1006 5.29 -21.50 -3.17
N TRP A 1007 5.97 -21.08 -4.22
CA TRP A 1007 7.07 -21.82 -4.81
C TRP A 1007 8.09 -20.89 -5.45
N TRP A 1008 9.29 -21.43 -5.66
CA TRP A 1008 10.26 -20.89 -6.60
C TRP A 1008 9.97 -21.45 -7.97
N GLN A 1009 10.08 -20.65 -9.02
CA GLN A 1009 9.99 -21.11 -10.41
C GLN A 1009 11.17 -20.61 -11.23
N ASP A 1010 11.64 -21.46 -12.13
CA ASP A 1010 12.54 -21.08 -13.22
C ASP A 1010 11.80 -21.35 -14.53
N GLU A 1011 11.48 -20.28 -15.26
CA GLU A 1011 10.75 -20.36 -16.52
C GLU A 1011 11.61 -20.95 -17.65
N GLY A 1012 12.92 -20.72 -17.62
CA GLY A 1012 13.86 -21.24 -18.62
C GLY A 1012 14.04 -22.76 -18.49
N VAL A 1013 14.00 -23.26 -17.26
CA VAL A 1013 14.05 -24.70 -16.96
C VAL A 1013 12.67 -25.36 -17.05
N GLY A 1014 11.60 -24.62 -16.78
CA GLY A 1014 10.23 -25.14 -16.77
C GLY A 1014 9.95 -26.03 -15.55
N ALA A 1015 10.41 -25.61 -14.37
CA ALA A 1015 10.19 -26.34 -13.12
C ALA A 1015 9.99 -25.41 -11.92
N CYS A 1016 9.41 -25.95 -10.85
CA CYS A 1016 9.20 -25.25 -9.59
C CYS A 1016 9.53 -26.12 -8.36
N TYR A 1017 9.88 -25.44 -7.26
CA TYR A 1017 10.18 -26.03 -5.95
C TYR A 1017 9.49 -25.21 -4.86
N GLY A 1018 8.56 -25.82 -4.13
CA GLY A 1018 7.67 -25.08 -3.23
C GLY A 1018 7.14 -25.86 -2.06
N ALA A 1019 6.16 -25.27 -1.38
CA ALA A 1019 5.52 -25.85 -0.22
C ALA A 1019 4.00 -25.67 -0.26
N VAL A 1020 3.25 -26.65 0.25
CA VAL A 1020 1.86 -26.49 0.68
C VAL A 1020 1.85 -26.49 2.20
N VAL A 1021 1.21 -25.46 2.78
CA VAL A 1021 1.21 -25.23 4.24
C VAL A 1021 -0.20 -25.03 4.78
N ASP A 1022 -0.42 -25.47 6.01
CA ASP A 1022 -1.60 -25.05 6.79
C ASP A 1022 -1.34 -23.65 7.36
N THR A 1023 -1.86 -22.63 6.66
CA THR A 1023 -1.69 -21.20 7.02
C THR A 1023 -2.39 -20.83 8.33
N THR A 1024 -3.25 -21.71 8.87
CA THR A 1024 -3.84 -21.52 10.21
C THR A 1024 -2.84 -21.80 11.33
N ARG A 1025 -1.74 -22.50 11.02
CA ARG A 1025 -0.72 -22.96 11.97
C ARG A 1025 0.66 -22.39 11.70
N LEU A 1026 0.98 -22.14 10.44
CA LEU A 1026 2.27 -21.63 9.97
C LEU A 1026 2.06 -20.33 9.19
N THR A 1027 3.01 -19.41 9.33
CA THR A 1027 3.13 -18.25 8.44
C THR A 1027 4.06 -18.60 7.29
N VAL A 1028 3.75 -18.11 6.09
CA VAL A 1028 4.56 -18.38 4.91
C VAL A 1028 4.73 -17.14 4.03
N HIS A 1029 5.94 -16.93 3.50
CA HIS A 1029 6.24 -15.87 2.53
C HIS A 1029 7.52 -16.20 1.75
N PHE A 1030 7.47 -16.19 0.41
CA PHE A 1030 8.65 -16.41 -0.45
C PHE A 1030 8.98 -15.09 -1.16
N TRP A 1031 10.22 -14.60 -1.02
CA TRP A 1031 10.65 -13.35 -1.62
C TRP A 1031 12.18 -13.27 -1.76
N LYS A 1032 12.69 -12.30 -2.54
CA LYS A 1032 14.13 -12.02 -2.69
C LYS A 1032 14.47 -10.60 -2.23
N ASP A 1033 15.69 -10.40 -1.73
CA ASP A 1033 16.18 -9.05 -1.38
C ASP A 1033 16.20 -8.10 -2.60
N THR A 1034 16.51 -8.63 -3.78
CA THR A 1034 16.42 -7.94 -5.07
C THR A 1034 15.96 -8.92 -6.16
N PRO A 1035 15.30 -8.46 -7.25
CA PRO A 1035 14.82 -9.33 -8.34
C PRO A 1035 15.92 -10.21 -8.96
N ASP A 1036 17.11 -9.64 -9.13
CA ASP A 1036 18.29 -10.30 -9.73
C ASP A 1036 19.22 -10.95 -8.67
N GLY A 1037 18.84 -10.90 -7.39
CA GLY A 1037 19.67 -11.36 -6.29
C GLY A 1037 19.60 -12.87 -6.05
N ALA A 1038 20.72 -13.47 -5.63
CA ALA A 1038 20.76 -14.85 -5.16
C ALA A 1038 20.18 -15.03 -3.74
N ALA A 1039 19.95 -13.93 -3.01
CA ALA A 1039 19.49 -13.98 -1.62
C ALA A 1039 17.97 -14.20 -1.56
N GLN A 1040 17.60 -15.47 -1.38
CA GLN A 1040 16.22 -15.94 -1.25
C GLN A 1040 15.75 -15.97 0.21
N HIS A 1041 14.44 -15.79 0.40
CA HIS A 1041 13.75 -15.88 1.69
C HIS A 1041 12.48 -16.74 1.60
N PRO A 1042 12.62 -18.08 1.57
CA PRO A 1042 11.50 -19.03 1.62
C PRO A 1042 11.01 -19.23 3.06
N ASP A 1043 10.43 -18.19 3.64
CA ASP A 1043 10.13 -18.13 5.07
C ASP A 1043 8.83 -18.87 5.39
N ILE A 1044 8.93 -20.14 5.80
CA ILE A 1044 7.81 -20.91 6.37
C ILE A 1044 8.05 -21.10 7.87
N TRP A 1045 7.29 -20.44 8.72
CA TRP A 1045 7.64 -20.36 10.14
C TRP A 1045 6.46 -20.32 11.10
N ARG A 1046 6.76 -20.64 12.37
CA ARG A 1046 5.84 -20.47 13.49
C ARG A 1046 6.55 -19.86 14.67
N GLU A 1047 5.85 -18.94 15.32
CA GLU A 1047 6.30 -18.31 16.56
C GLU A 1047 6.15 -19.26 17.76
N LEU A 1048 7.20 -19.35 18.56
CA LEU A 1048 7.23 -20.10 19.82
C LEU A 1048 7.22 -19.14 21.04
N ARG A 1049 7.97 -18.03 20.96
CA ARG A 1049 8.15 -17.05 22.05
C ARG A 1049 8.43 -17.71 23.41
N ARG A 1050 9.50 -18.51 23.48
CA ARG A 1050 9.91 -19.23 24.70
C ARG A 1050 11.33 -18.88 25.12
N ASP A 1051 11.51 -18.55 26.40
CA ASP A 1051 12.83 -18.39 27.00
C ASP A 1051 13.37 -19.77 27.42
N LEU A 1052 14.48 -20.20 26.83
CA LEU A 1052 15.07 -21.52 27.05
C LEU A 1052 16.27 -21.41 27.99
N GLN A 1053 16.13 -21.94 29.20
CA GLN A 1053 17.25 -22.13 30.12
C GLN A 1053 18.21 -23.21 29.60
N PRO A 1054 19.49 -23.23 30.03
CA PRO A 1054 20.41 -24.31 29.68
C PRO A 1054 19.82 -25.70 29.94
N GLY A 1055 19.83 -26.57 28.94
CA GLY A 1055 19.25 -27.92 28.99
C GLY A 1055 17.73 -28.00 28.78
N ALA A 1056 17.00 -26.87 28.83
CA ALA A 1056 15.56 -26.86 28.60
C ALA A 1056 15.19 -27.25 27.15
N ARG A 1057 14.04 -27.91 27.00
CA ARG A 1057 13.53 -28.36 25.70
C ARG A 1057 12.09 -27.90 25.49
N VAL A 1058 11.78 -27.54 24.25
CA VAL A 1058 10.42 -27.34 23.74
C VAL A 1058 10.12 -28.49 22.78
N GLU A 1059 9.06 -29.22 23.06
CA GLU A 1059 8.52 -30.26 22.18
C GLU A 1059 7.50 -29.66 21.23
N ALA A 1060 7.36 -30.25 20.05
CA ALA A 1060 6.27 -29.93 19.14
C ALA A 1060 4.90 -30.28 19.75
N GLY A 1061 3.96 -29.36 19.61
CA GLY A 1061 2.55 -29.50 19.95
C GLY A 1061 1.65 -29.83 18.75
N ALA A 1062 0.34 -29.72 18.96
CA ALA A 1062 -0.66 -30.00 17.94
C ALA A 1062 -0.61 -29.04 16.74
N ASP A 1063 -0.16 -27.80 16.96
CA ASP A 1063 -0.07 -26.76 15.93
C ASP A 1063 1.23 -26.83 15.11
N ASP A 1064 2.20 -27.66 15.50
CA ASP A 1064 3.42 -27.90 14.72
C ASP A 1064 3.07 -28.87 13.57
N ALA A 1065 2.43 -28.31 12.55
CA ALA A 1065 1.94 -29.00 11.37
C ALA A 1065 3.08 -29.56 10.51
N GLU A 1066 2.73 -30.55 9.69
CA GLU A 1066 3.61 -31.02 8.63
C GLU A 1066 3.54 -30.04 7.44
N VAL A 1067 4.71 -29.67 6.91
CA VAL A 1067 4.87 -28.89 5.67
C VAL A 1067 5.07 -29.86 4.52
N LEU A 1068 4.27 -29.74 3.45
CA LEU A 1068 4.42 -30.58 2.26
C LEU A 1068 5.32 -29.87 1.24
N LEU A 1069 6.56 -30.32 1.11
CA LEU A 1069 7.54 -29.79 0.15
C LEU A 1069 7.46 -30.56 -1.15
N PHE A 1070 7.41 -29.87 -2.29
CA PHE A 1070 7.15 -30.48 -3.59
C PHE A 1070 8.06 -29.95 -4.70
N GLY A 1071 8.23 -30.78 -5.74
CA GLY A 1071 8.82 -30.40 -7.02
C GLY A 1071 7.89 -30.73 -8.19
N ALA A 1072 7.76 -29.83 -9.15
CA ALA A 1072 6.95 -30.08 -10.35
C ALA A 1072 7.54 -29.42 -11.60
N TYR A 1073 7.21 -29.96 -12.77
CA TYR A 1073 7.45 -29.28 -14.05
C TYR A 1073 6.32 -28.28 -14.30
N THR A 1074 6.64 -27.11 -14.85
CA THR A 1074 5.70 -26.04 -15.17
C THR A 1074 5.45 -26.00 -16.68
N THR A 1075 4.23 -25.64 -17.09
CA THR A 1075 3.89 -25.33 -18.49
C THR A 1075 3.45 -23.86 -18.60
N PRO A 1076 3.59 -23.21 -19.77
CA PRO A 1076 3.18 -21.82 -19.97
C PRO A 1076 1.70 -21.55 -19.69
N GLU A 1077 0.86 -22.57 -19.82
CA GLU A 1077 -0.60 -22.47 -19.67
C GLU A 1077 -1.08 -22.80 -18.24
N THR A 1078 -0.26 -23.44 -17.40
CA THR A 1078 -0.61 -23.77 -16.00
C THR A 1078 0.62 -24.27 -15.23
N PRO A 1079 1.32 -23.42 -14.46
CA PRO A 1079 2.39 -23.88 -13.58
C PRO A 1079 1.83 -24.82 -12.50
N GLY A 1080 2.06 -26.13 -12.63
CA GLY A 1080 1.75 -27.12 -11.60
C GLY A 1080 0.26 -27.47 -11.36
N GLY A 1081 -0.68 -27.00 -12.20
CA GLY A 1081 -2.13 -27.01 -11.92
C GLY A 1081 -2.72 -28.27 -11.27
N GLU A 1082 -2.66 -29.42 -11.94
CA GLU A 1082 -3.28 -30.67 -11.44
C GLU A 1082 -2.52 -31.27 -10.23
N ALA A 1083 -1.19 -31.24 -10.27
CA ALA A 1083 -0.34 -31.75 -9.20
C ALA A 1083 -0.50 -30.93 -7.91
N LEU A 1084 -0.63 -29.60 -8.05
CA LEU A 1084 -0.81 -28.67 -6.94
C LEU A 1084 -2.22 -28.74 -6.36
N ALA A 1085 -3.25 -28.83 -7.21
CA ALA A 1085 -4.63 -29.07 -6.77
C ALA A 1085 -4.71 -30.37 -5.97
N ARG A 1086 -4.06 -31.44 -6.43
CA ARG A 1086 -3.95 -32.71 -5.70
C ARG A 1086 -3.25 -32.51 -4.35
N LEU A 1087 -2.13 -31.79 -4.29
CA LEU A 1087 -1.40 -31.56 -3.04
C LEU A 1087 -2.20 -30.74 -2.02
N ARG A 1088 -2.88 -29.68 -2.46
CA ARG A 1088 -3.79 -28.87 -1.62
C ARG A 1088 -4.92 -29.72 -1.06
N ALA A 1089 -5.52 -30.56 -1.91
CA ALA A 1089 -6.54 -31.50 -1.48
C ALA A 1089 -6.01 -32.56 -0.50
N LEU A 1090 -4.80 -33.11 -0.74
CA LEU A 1090 -4.12 -34.05 0.16
C LEU A 1090 -3.83 -33.44 1.53
N ALA A 1091 -3.37 -32.18 1.58
CA ALA A 1091 -3.11 -31.46 2.82
C ALA A 1091 -4.36 -31.33 3.71
N ARG A 1092 -5.56 -31.38 3.11
CA ARG A 1092 -6.85 -31.33 3.81
C ARG A 1092 -7.40 -32.71 4.18
N VAL A 1093 -6.81 -33.81 3.73
CA VAL A 1093 -7.25 -35.17 4.09
C VAL A 1093 -7.01 -35.40 5.58
N ARG A 1094 -8.02 -35.92 6.26
CA ARG A 1094 -7.95 -36.24 7.70
C ARG A 1094 -8.33 -37.69 7.92
N ALA A 1095 -7.78 -38.31 8.95
CA ALA A 1095 -8.19 -39.64 9.32
C ALA A 1095 -8.28 -39.82 10.83
N GLU A 1096 -9.28 -40.57 11.25
CA GLU A 1096 -9.69 -40.71 12.65
C GLU A 1096 -10.04 -42.15 12.99
N TRP A 1097 -9.71 -42.57 14.22
CA TRP A 1097 -10.13 -43.87 14.74
C TRP A 1097 -11.62 -43.87 15.07
N HIS A 1098 -12.37 -44.87 14.57
CA HIS A 1098 -13.80 -45.06 14.82
C HIS A 1098 -14.06 -46.38 15.56
N GLY A 1099 -14.60 -46.31 16.79
CA GLY A 1099 -14.82 -47.46 17.67
C GLY A 1099 -14.58 -47.11 19.16
N ARG A 1100 -15.03 -47.94 20.12
CA ARG A 1100 -14.88 -47.64 21.56
C ARG A 1100 -13.41 -47.43 21.94
N ARG A 1101 -13.17 -46.34 22.68
CA ARG A 1101 -11.88 -45.93 23.27
C ARG A 1101 -11.25 -47.03 24.12
#